data_AF-A0AAD3S2T2-F1
#
_entry.id   AF-A0AAD3S2T2-F1
#
_cell.length_a   1.000
_cell.length_b   1.000
_cell.length_c   1.000
_cell.angle_alpha   90.00
_cell.angle_beta   90.00
_cell.angle_gamma   90.00
#
_symmetry.space_group_name_H-M   'P 1'
#
loop_
_entity.id
_entity.type
_entity.pdbx_description
1 polymer ?
#
loop_
_entity_poly.entity_id
_entity_poly.type
_entity_poly.pdbx_seq_one_letter_code
_entity_poly.pdbx_strand_id
1 'polypeptide(L)'
;MVETERKLFREYELRLLRCSLPSDTRPSHYLPPSSPSSNKFDPFIDAVIRSIESGQYREVLSSDASRAVFKFADSVDANQFYAEVERSVESFLTCTGDDDALPKVILVVSIAIAALLAFVQCNMTGPIIELPPVPLHWEAIEGGVEWEAWAKHQLMSVGSELLGKFTNLQYIVFAKLLLMKTKDMLFGGITVDGVQSISWWLVRVLLLQQRMLSEHCSSLYDLLQVFKAESLLHFENLEKVASYWNDMVDEEEGLAIVSMLHLEAGLMEHAFGHVDSARKHFESAELAAGLKLSVTGVLGFRTIHQVEPKAQMMLVANRRSSNSFVASSLVSTSPQKEASSVQENLHENVHETSGTSDVLMTPRFLEDIGNNVHGMSVIQNGHAGSATLKAIQQAVVLAQCVIIEKSAVQEELQRWDIAPYIEAIDSQQSSSFAIRSFCDILRIRWESTRSRTKERSLLMMDKLVQGLFETYPEVIQRIRSCFGLYIPMVPALRKEYGELLVSHGLIGEAVKIFEELELWDNLIYCYRLLEKKAAAVELIKTQLCEMPNDPRLWCSLGDVTSNDACYQKALEVSNNRSARAKRSLARSAYNRGDYESSRILWESAMALNSLYPDGWFALGAAALKARDIEKALDGFTRAVQLDPENGEAWNNIACLHMIKKKSKEAVIAFKEALKFKRNSWQLWENYSHVATDVGNFAQAVDAIQMVHHSDSQASFEDAAAKTRETEHLMEVLGKILQQIVRSNTGADIWGLYARWHKIKGDLTMCSEALLKQVRSYQGSDLWKDADRFKKYACASLELCKVYTEISSSTGSSRVLQAAEMHLHNAVKQADIFSNTEEYKALQVCLDDVRMRRQANSVRTT
;
A
#
# COMPACT_ATOMS: atom_id res chain seq x y z
N MET A 1 -1.26 -13.15 48.44
CA MET A 1 -0.26 -13.69 47.49
C MET A 1 1.14 -13.22 47.80
N VAL A 2 2.05 -14.18 47.98
CA VAL A 2 3.48 -13.95 48.22
C VAL A 2 4.16 -13.61 46.88
N GLU A 3 5.14 -12.72 46.85
CA GLU A 3 5.86 -12.29 45.62
C GLU A 3 6.41 -13.47 44.78
N THR A 4 6.71 -14.59 45.44
CA THR A 4 7.11 -15.86 44.83
C THR A 4 6.00 -16.49 43.96
N GLU A 5 4.74 -16.40 44.38
CA GLU A 5 3.60 -16.92 43.61
C GLU A 5 3.36 -16.07 42.35
N ARG A 6 3.45 -14.74 42.47
CA ARG A 6 3.36 -13.83 41.31
C ARG A 6 4.45 -14.12 40.28
N LYS A 7 5.68 -14.43 40.72
CA LYS A 7 6.79 -14.79 39.84
C LYS A 7 6.50 -16.06 39.05
N LEU A 8 5.97 -17.11 39.70
CA LEU A 8 5.59 -18.37 39.04
C LEU A 8 4.52 -18.17 37.96
N PHE A 9 3.51 -17.33 38.22
CA PHE A 9 2.46 -17.06 37.24
C PHE A 9 2.95 -16.28 36.02
N ARG A 10 3.84 -15.30 36.23
CA ARG A 10 4.51 -14.60 35.13
C ARG A 10 5.42 -15.53 34.31
N GLU A 11 6.00 -16.55 34.94
CA GLU A 11 6.77 -17.59 34.24
C GLU A 11 5.87 -18.42 33.31
N TYR A 12 4.69 -18.86 33.78
CA TYR A 12 3.72 -19.56 32.93
C TYR A 12 3.26 -18.71 31.74
N GLU A 13 2.96 -17.44 31.98
CA GLU A 13 2.62 -16.48 30.92
C GLU A 13 3.74 -16.35 29.87
N LEU A 14 4.99 -16.21 30.32
CA LEU A 14 6.14 -16.11 29.43
C LEU A 14 6.35 -17.38 28.60
N ARG A 15 6.18 -18.56 29.19
CA ARG A 15 6.27 -19.86 28.49
C ARG A 15 5.23 -19.98 27.38
N LEU A 16 4.00 -19.55 27.63
CA LEU A 16 2.95 -19.50 26.60
C LEU A 16 3.33 -18.58 25.44
N LEU A 17 3.84 -17.37 25.73
CA LEU A 17 4.32 -16.45 24.68
C LEU A 17 5.47 -17.05 23.87
N ARG A 18 6.45 -17.67 24.52
CA ARG A 18 7.61 -18.33 23.88
C ARG A 18 7.22 -19.38 22.83
N CYS A 19 6.04 -20.01 22.96
CA CYS A 19 5.53 -20.95 21.94
C CYS A 19 5.30 -20.29 20.56
N SER A 20 5.09 -18.97 20.54
CA SER A 20 4.86 -18.18 19.32
C SER A 20 6.05 -17.34 18.88
N LEU A 21 7.02 -17.12 19.77
CA LEU A 21 8.18 -16.25 19.53
C LEU A 21 9.30 -16.98 18.77
N PRO A 22 10.22 -16.24 18.13
CA PRO A 22 11.40 -16.81 17.53
C PRO A 22 12.31 -17.37 18.64
N SER A 23 12.90 -18.53 18.42
CA SER A 23 13.85 -19.15 19.35
C SER A 23 15.06 -19.63 18.55
N ASP A 24 16.19 -18.94 18.75
CA ASP A 24 17.47 -19.26 18.10
C ASP A 24 18.28 -20.30 18.90
N THR A 25 17.88 -20.58 20.14
CA THR A 25 18.41 -21.66 20.98
C THR A 25 17.61 -22.95 20.79
N ARG A 26 18.29 -24.10 20.74
CA ARG A 26 17.61 -25.41 20.91
C ARG A 26 16.78 -25.34 22.18
N PRO A 27 15.60 -26.00 22.25
CA PRO A 27 14.84 -26.06 23.48
C PRO A 27 15.75 -26.65 24.55
N SER A 28 16.32 -25.81 25.42
CA SER A 28 16.83 -26.28 26.69
C SER A 28 15.62 -26.90 27.36
N HIS A 29 15.78 -28.12 27.88
CA HIS A 29 14.77 -28.72 28.73
C HIS A 29 14.32 -27.66 29.73
N TYR A 30 13.09 -27.14 29.55
CA TYR A 30 12.52 -26.14 30.43
C TYR A 30 12.57 -26.77 31.82
N LEU A 31 13.44 -26.22 32.68
CA LEU A 31 13.58 -26.69 34.04
C LEU A 31 12.20 -26.57 34.68
N PRO A 32 11.69 -27.62 35.35
CA PRO A 32 10.44 -27.49 36.11
C PRO A 32 10.59 -26.31 37.09
N PRO A 33 9.48 -25.62 37.40
CA PRO A 33 9.51 -24.42 38.21
C PRO A 33 10.37 -24.64 39.47
N SER A 34 11.28 -23.69 39.72
CA SER A 34 12.35 -23.80 40.73
C SER A 34 11.87 -23.96 42.19
N SER A 35 10.56 -23.88 42.43
CA SER A 35 9.94 -24.05 43.74
C SER A 35 8.60 -24.79 43.61
N PRO A 36 8.36 -25.86 44.39
CA PRO A 36 7.05 -26.49 44.46
C PRO A 36 6.07 -25.51 45.13
N SER A 37 5.09 -25.07 44.37
CA SER A 37 3.97 -24.30 44.86
C SER A 37 2.99 -25.20 45.62
N SER A 38 2.28 -24.61 46.59
CA SER A 38 1.30 -25.33 47.41
C SER A 38 -0.11 -25.38 46.78
N ASN A 39 -0.29 -24.80 45.57
CA ASN A 39 -1.58 -24.70 44.90
C ASN A 39 -1.93 -25.99 44.15
N LYS A 40 -3.20 -26.37 44.19
CA LYS A 40 -3.75 -27.61 43.58
C LYS A 40 -3.80 -27.55 42.05
N PHE A 41 -3.77 -26.36 41.45
CA PHE A 41 -3.91 -26.17 40.00
C PHE A 41 -2.57 -26.20 39.24
N ASP A 42 -1.44 -25.97 39.91
CA ASP A 42 -0.14 -25.86 39.23
C ASP A 42 0.31 -27.12 38.47
N PRO A 43 0.05 -28.36 38.96
CA PRO A 43 0.30 -29.57 38.17
C PRO A 43 -0.52 -29.62 36.87
N PHE A 44 -1.77 -29.14 36.90
CA PHE A 44 -2.61 -29.07 35.70
C PHE A 44 -2.08 -28.02 34.71
N ILE A 45 -1.72 -26.84 35.21
CA ILE A 45 -1.18 -25.74 34.38
C ILE A 45 0.12 -26.17 33.70
N ASP A 46 1.06 -26.73 34.46
CA ASP A 46 2.35 -27.15 33.92
C ASP A 46 2.21 -28.30 32.91
N ALA A 47 1.31 -29.26 33.16
CA ALA A 47 1.01 -30.32 32.20
C ALA A 47 0.43 -29.76 30.88
N VAL A 48 -0.53 -28.83 30.98
CA VAL A 48 -1.13 -28.18 29.81
C VAL A 48 -0.08 -27.39 29.02
N ILE A 49 0.75 -26.57 29.68
CA ILE A 49 1.77 -25.77 29.01
C ILE A 49 2.80 -26.66 28.32
N ARG A 50 3.23 -27.76 28.95
CA ARG A 50 4.14 -28.73 28.31
C ARG A 50 3.55 -29.35 27.05
N SER A 51 2.26 -29.69 27.06
CA SER A 51 1.56 -30.17 25.85
C SER A 51 1.45 -29.10 24.77
N ILE A 52 1.34 -27.81 25.13
CA ILE A 52 1.37 -26.71 24.16
C ILE A 52 2.79 -26.56 23.57
N GLU A 53 3.82 -26.62 24.41
CA GLU A 53 5.24 -26.54 24.01
C GLU A 53 5.66 -27.70 23.08
N SER A 54 5.05 -28.88 23.25
CA SER A 54 5.25 -30.04 22.36
C SER A 54 4.41 -30.01 21.08
N GLY A 55 3.49 -29.05 20.94
CA GLY A 55 2.56 -28.97 19.79
C GLY A 55 1.37 -29.93 19.87
N GLN A 56 1.09 -30.53 21.02
CA GLN A 56 -0.01 -31.46 21.26
C GLN A 56 -1.30 -30.72 21.69
N TYR A 57 -1.78 -29.81 20.85
CA TYR A 57 -2.93 -28.95 21.19
C TYR A 57 -4.23 -29.72 21.40
N ARG A 58 -4.43 -30.81 20.63
CA ARG A 58 -5.60 -31.67 20.77
C ARG A 58 -5.66 -32.32 22.16
N GLU A 59 -4.52 -32.77 22.69
CA GLU A 59 -4.45 -33.46 23.97
C GLU A 59 -4.83 -32.53 25.13
N VAL A 60 -4.44 -31.26 25.06
CA VAL A 60 -4.83 -30.22 26.02
C VAL A 60 -6.35 -30.11 26.14
N LEU A 61 -7.05 -30.07 25.00
CA LEU A 61 -8.50 -29.88 24.97
C LEU A 61 -9.27 -31.11 25.49
N SER A 62 -8.67 -32.30 25.42
CA SER A 62 -9.20 -33.54 25.99
C SER A 62 -8.70 -33.87 27.40
N SER A 63 -7.85 -33.01 27.98
CA SER A 63 -7.18 -33.26 29.26
C SER A 63 -8.11 -33.13 30.47
N ASP A 64 -7.71 -33.72 31.58
CA ASP A 64 -8.41 -33.57 32.87
C ASP A 64 -8.43 -32.11 33.36
N ALA A 65 -7.45 -31.30 32.93
CA ALA A 65 -7.43 -29.87 33.20
C ALA A 65 -8.60 -29.14 32.53
N SER A 66 -8.90 -29.49 31.27
CA SER A 66 -10.08 -28.97 30.56
C SER A 66 -11.37 -29.44 31.22
N ARG A 67 -11.45 -30.70 31.67
CA ARG A 67 -12.61 -31.23 32.44
C ARG A 67 -12.80 -30.54 33.80
N ALA A 68 -11.74 -30.02 34.40
CA ALA A 68 -11.83 -29.29 35.66
C ALA A 68 -12.46 -27.90 35.47
N VAL A 69 -12.22 -27.25 34.33
CA VAL A 69 -12.78 -25.94 33.97
C VAL A 69 -14.22 -26.06 33.49
N PHE A 70 -14.50 -27.04 32.61
CA PHE A 70 -15.81 -27.17 31.98
C PHE A 70 -16.60 -28.33 32.54
N LYS A 71 -17.77 -28.03 33.11
CA LYS A 71 -18.72 -29.02 33.63
C LYS A 71 -20.02 -28.88 32.85
N PHE A 72 -20.24 -29.79 31.91
CA PHE A 72 -21.39 -29.74 31.00
C PHE A 72 -22.54 -30.64 31.45
N ALA A 73 -23.74 -30.29 31.03
CA ALA A 73 -24.83 -31.24 30.81
C ALA A 73 -24.82 -31.66 29.33
N ASP A 74 -25.51 -32.74 28.95
CA ASP A 74 -25.59 -33.16 27.55
C ASP A 74 -26.21 -32.06 26.68
N SER A 75 -25.36 -31.28 25.98
CA SER A 75 -25.78 -30.15 25.15
C SER A 75 -26.13 -30.62 23.74
N VAL A 76 -27.35 -30.32 23.28
CA VAL A 76 -27.88 -30.81 21.99
C VAL A 76 -27.57 -29.85 20.82
N ASP A 77 -27.38 -28.55 21.09
CA ASP A 77 -27.09 -27.54 20.07
C ASP A 77 -25.88 -26.65 20.39
N ALA A 78 -25.29 -26.03 19.36
CA ALA A 78 -24.09 -25.19 19.50
C ALA A 78 -24.33 -23.92 20.35
N ASN A 79 -25.52 -23.30 20.32
CA ASN A 79 -25.80 -22.10 21.10
C ASN A 79 -25.78 -22.41 22.61
N GLN A 80 -26.43 -23.50 23.01
CA GLN A 80 -26.46 -24.01 24.37
C GLN A 80 -25.05 -24.38 24.83
N PHE A 81 -24.30 -25.09 23.99
CA PHE A 81 -22.91 -25.44 24.30
C PHE A 81 -22.05 -24.20 24.60
N TYR A 82 -22.02 -23.22 23.69
CA TYR A 82 -21.18 -22.03 23.91
C TYR A 82 -21.69 -21.13 25.06
N ALA A 83 -23.00 -21.09 25.31
CA ALA A 83 -23.53 -20.42 26.51
C ALA A 83 -23.14 -21.14 27.81
N GLU A 84 -23.07 -22.48 27.80
CA GLU A 84 -22.57 -23.28 28.92
C GLU A 84 -21.06 -23.14 29.12
N VAL A 85 -20.29 -23.01 28.04
CA VAL A 85 -18.86 -22.68 28.09
C VAL A 85 -18.67 -21.35 28.82
N GLU A 86 -19.39 -20.29 28.43
CA GLU A 86 -19.30 -18.98 29.11
C GLU A 86 -19.67 -19.07 30.59
N ARG A 87 -20.76 -19.77 30.91
CA ARG A 87 -21.21 -19.95 32.31
C ARG A 87 -20.22 -20.78 33.13
N SER A 88 -19.60 -21.80 32.51
CA SER A 88 -18.58 -22.63 33.16
C SER A 88 -17.34 -21.83 33.50
N VAL A 89 -16.85 -20.99 32.56
CA VAL A 89 -15.71 -20.09 32.81
C VAL A 89 -16.04 -19.12 33.95
N GLU A 90 -17.21 -18.48 33.89
CA GLU A 90 -17.64 -17.53 34.92
C GLU A 90 -17.75 -18.19 36.30
N SER A 91 -18.38 -19.36 36.38
CA SER A 91 -18.45 -20.14 37.62
C SER A 91 -17.06 -20.56 38.10
N PHE A 92 -16.20 -21.07 37.21
CA PHE A 92 -14.87 -21.53 37.58
C PHE A 92 -14.02 -20.40 38.16
N LEU A 93 -14.05 -19.23 37.54
CA LEU A 93 -13.30 -18.04 37.99
C LEU A 93 -13.85 -17.44 39.29
N THR A 94 -15.14 -17.61 39.60
CA THR A 94 -15.80 -17.02 40.79
C THR A 94 -15.93 -17.98 41.99
N CYS A 95 -15.80 -19.30 41.80
CA CYS A 95 -16.18 -20.30 42.80
C CYS A 95 -15.23 -20.48 44.02
N THR A 96 -14.14 -19.72 44.20
CA THR A 96 -13.22 -19.89 45.36
C THR A 96 -12.69 -18.56 45.88
N GLY A 97 -12.19 -18.54 47.13
CA GLY A 97 -11.58 -17.35 47.74
C GLY A 97 -10.40 -16.78 46.92
N ASP A 98 -10.10 -15.50 47.13
CA ASP A 98 -9.19 -14.65 46.31
C ASP A 98 -7.79 -15.26 46.01
N ASP A 99 -7.29 -16.19 46.83
CA ASP A 99 -5.94 -16.76 46.67
C ASP A 99 -5.77 -17.70 45.46
N ASP A 100 -6.87 -18.20 44.85
CA ASP A 100 -6.82 -19.12 43.69
C ASP A 100 -7.14 -18.45 42.33
N ALA A 101 -7.38 -17.13 42.30
CA ALA A 101 -7.91 -16.46 41.11
C ALA A 101 -6.95 -16.48 39.90
N LEU A 102 -5.66 -16.17 40.10
CA LEU A 102 -4.67 -16.08 39.02
C LEU A 102 -4.31 -17.42 38.36
N PRO A 103 -4.09 -18.54 39.10
CA PRO A 103 -3.86 -19.85 38.48
C PRO A 103 -5.03 -20.30 37.60
N LYS A 104 -6.27 -20.03 38.03
CA LYS A 104 -7.47 -20.34 37.24
C LYS A 104 -7.52 -19.57 35.94
N VAL A 105 -7.19 -18.27 35.97
CA VAL A 105 -7.09 -17.42 34.77
C VAL A 105 -6.05 -18.00 33.80
N ILE A 106 -4.86 -18.35 34.28
CA ILE A 106 -3.79 -18.92 33.44
C ILE A 106 -4.23 -20.25 32.83
N LEU A 107 -4.94 -21.09 33.56
CA LEU A 107 -5.45 -22.36 33.03
C LEU A 107 -6.44 -22.13 31.88
N VAL A 108 -7.42 -21.23 32.05
CA VAL A 108 -8.41 -20.90 31.01
C VAL A 108 -7.72 -20.29 29.78
N VAL A 109 -6.76 -19.37 30.00
CA VAL A 109 -5.97 -18.75 28.92
C VAL A 109 -5.13 -19.79 28.17
N SER A 110 -4.52 -20.73 28.87
CA SER A 110 -3.72 -21.81 28.27
C SER A 110 -4.59 -22.70 27.36
N ILE A 111 -5.79 -23.06 27.80
CA ILE A 111 -6.75 -23.83 27.00
C ILE A 111 -7.19 -23.04 25.76
N ALA A 112 -7.44 -21.74 25.91
CA ALA A 112 -7.80 -20.87 24.79
C ALA A 112 -6.66 -20.76 23.76
N ILE A 113 -5.41 -20.62 24.21
CA ILE A 113 -4.22 -20.59 23.35
C ILE A 113 -4.03 -21.93 22.64
N ALA A 114 -4.24 -23.07 23.31
CA ALA A 114 -4.17 -24.37 22.67
C ALA A 114 -5.21 -24.49 21.52
N ALA A 115 -6.45 -24.04 21.74
CA ALA A 115 -7.46 -24.02 20.67
C ALA A 115 -7.07 -23.10 19.51
N LEU A 116 -6.52 -21.92 19.80
CA LEU A 116 -6.01 -20.98 18.78
C LEU A 116 -4.89 -21.61 17.95
N LEU A 117 -3.90 -22.22 18.61
CA LEU A 117 -2.75 -22.82 17.92
C LEU A 117 -3.14 -24.07 17.12
N ALA A 118 -4.12 -24.85 17.59
CA ALA A 118 -4.70 -25.94 16.81
C ALA A 118 -5.36 -25.43 15.51
N PHE A 119 -6.08 -24.31 15.59
CA PHE A 119 -6.65 -23.66 14.41
C PHE A 119 -5.57 -23.15 13.45
N VAL A 120 -4.53 -22.47 13.96
CA VAL A 120 -3.40 -21.95 13.18
C VAL A 120 -2.63 -23.09 12.49
N GLN A 121 -2.43 -24.21 13.17
CA GLN A 121 -1.82 -25.40 12.59
C GLN A 121 -2.60 -25.86 11.35
N CYS A 122 -3.93 -26.01 11.47
CA CYS A 122 -4.75 -26.55 10.38
C CYS A 122 -4.98 -25.56 9.23
N ASN A 123 -5.00 -24.25 9.51
CA ASN A 123 -5.41 -23.23 8.55
C ASN A 123 -4.30 -22.26 8.14
N MET A 124 -3.07 -22.38 8.66
CA MET A 124 -1.96 -21.49 8.31
C MET A 124 -0.62 -22.20 8.10
N THR A 125 -0.15 -22.99 9.07
CA THR A 125 1.25 -23.48 9.07
C THR A 125 1.42 -24.95 8.66
N GLY A 126 0.35 -25.75 8.77
CA GLY A 126 0.40 -27.20 8.65
C GLY A 126 1.17 -27.87 9.82
N PRO A 127 1.26 -29.21 9.86
CA PRO A 127 0.53 -30.15 9.00
C PRO A 127 -0.98 -30.07 9.20
N ILE A 128 -1.74 -30.14 8.11
CA ILE A 128 -3.20 -30.21 8.16
C ILE A 128 -3.60 -31.57 8.74
N ILE A 129 -4.30 -31.54 9.88
CA ILE A 129 -4.79 -32.73 10.58
C ILE A 129 -6.30 -32.68 10.74
N GLU A 130 -6.92 -33.85 10.86
CA GLU A 130 -8.32 -33.95 11.25
C GLU A 130 -8.44 -33.71 12.76
N LEU A 131 -9.03 -32.56 13.12
CA LEU A 131 -9.43 -32.27 14.47
C LEU A 131 -10.88 -32.74 14.70
N PRO A 132 -11.23 -33.09 15.95
CA PRO A 132 -12.61 -33.31 16.33
C PRO A 132 -13.51 -32.11 15.95
N PRO A 133 -14.80 -32.34 15.60
CA PRO A 133 -15.70 -31.26 15.19
C PRO A 133 -15.99 -30.25 16.30
N VAL A 134 -15.80 -30.64 17.56
CA VAL A 134 -15.97 -29.81 18.74
C VAL A 134 -14.64 -29.72 19.50
N PRO A 135 -14.19 -28.51 19.92
CA PRO A 135 -12.92 -28.37 20.63
C PRO A 135 -12.82 -29.25 21.87
N LEU A 136 -13.89 -29.33 22.67
CA LEU A 136 -13.99 -30.16 23.87
C LEU A 136 -14.69 -31.48 23.52
N HIS A 137 -13.93 -32.53 23.25
CA HIS A 137 -14.45 -33.85 22.85
C HIS A 137 -14.12 -34.89 23.92
N TRP A 138 -15.01 -35.00 24.92
CA TRP A 138 -14.89 -35.98 26.01
C TRP A 138 -15.89 -37.13 25.85
N GLU A 139 -17.00 -36.89 25.13
CA GLU A 139 -18.01 -37.86 24.72
C GLU A 139 -18.44 -37.62 23.26
N ALA A 140 -19.11 -38.60 22.65
CA ALA A 140 -19.53 -38.55 21.25
C ALA A 140 -20.68 -37.55 21.05
N ILE A 141 -20.35 -36.27 20.86
CA ILE A 141 -21.31 -35.26 20.46
C ILE A 141 -21.61 -35.47 18.96
N GLU A 142 -22.79 -35.99 18.64
CA GLU A 142 -23.29 -36.07 17.26
C GLU A 142 -23.69 -34.66 16.76
N GLY A 143 -23.38 -34.31 15.50
CA GLY A 143 -23.85 -33.05 14.89
C GLY A 143 -22.82 -32.15 14.19
N GLY A 144 -21.62 -32.62 13.84
CA GLY A 144 -20.50 -31.78 13.34
C GLY A 144 -20.81 -30.79 12.20
N VAL A 145 -21.74 -31.12 11.29
CA VAL A 145 -22.12 -30.25 10.15
C VAL A 145 -22.89 -29.01 10.61
N GLU A 146 -23.81 -29.15 11.57
CA GLU A 146 -24.60 -28.02 12.08
C GLU A 146 -23.71 -27.03 12.87
N TRP A 147 -22.69 -27.55 13.55
CA TRP A 147 -21.77 -26.75 14.36
C TRP A 147 -20.80 -25.92 13.50
N GLU A 148 -20.36 -26.47 12.37
CA GLU A 148 -19.53 -25.72 11.42
C GLU A 148 -20.31 -24.57 10.79
N ALA A 149 -21.57 -24.82 10.40
CA ALA A 149 -22.48 -23.80 9.89
C ALA A 149 -22.73 -22.70 10.95
N TRP A 150 -22.89 -23.08 12.22
CA TRP A 150 -23.02 -22.14 13.33
C TRP A 150 -21.76 -21.28 13.51
N ALA A 151 -20.57 -21.89 13.54
CA ALA A 151 -19.31 -21.16 13.72
C ALA A 151 -19.06 -20.18 12.56
N LYS A 152 -19.38 -20.60 11.34
CA LYS A 152 -19.38 -19.75 10.15
C LYS A 152 -20.30 -18.53 10.33
N HIS A 153 -21.53 -18.74 10.80
CA HIS A 153 -22.47 -17.64 11.06
C HIS A 153 -21.94 -16.69 12.15
N GLN A 154 -21.33 -17.20 13.23
CA GLN A 154 -20.72 -16.37 14.27
C GLN A 154 -19.58 -15.50 13.73
N LEU A 155 -18.69 -16.06 12.90
CA LEU A 155 -17.58 -15.30 12.32
C LEU A 155 -18.03 -14.27 11.29
N MET A 156 -19.10 -14.57 10.53
CA MET A 156 -19.69 -13.67 9.53
C MET A 156 -20.62 -12.61 10.14
N SER A 157 -20.99 -12.74 11.42
CA SER A 157 -21.89 -11.80 12.11
C SER A 157 -21.36 -10.36 12.14
N VAL A 158 -20.05 -10.16 11.93
CA VAL A 158 -19.40 -8.84 11.81
C VAL A 158 -19.69 -8.13 10.47
N GLY A 159 -20.38 -8.79 9.53
CA GLY A 159 -20.87 -8.17 8.30
C GLY A 159 -20.08 -8.46 7.03
N SER A 160 -19.13 -9.41 7.06
CA SER A 160 -18.38 -9.86 5.88
C SER A 160 -18.45 -11.38 5.71
N GLU A 161 -18.21 -11.82 4.47
CA GLU A 161 -18.19 -13.23 4.09
C GLU A 161 -16.79 -13.84 4.32
N LEU A 162 -16.71 -15.17 4.44
CA LEU A 162 -15.43 -15.88 4.49
C LEU A 162 -14.79 -15.96 3.10
N LEU A 163 -13.45 -15.86 3.06
CA LEU A 163 -12.64 -15.87 1.83
C LEU A 163 -12.65 -17.22 1.11
N GLY A 164 -13.03 -18.31 1.77
CA GLY A 164 -13.13 -19.66 1.22
C GLY A 164 -13.58 -20.66 2.29
N LYS A 165 -13.45 -21.95 2.00
CA LYS A 165 -13.67 -23.03 2.98
C LYS A 165 -12.49 -23.13 3.96
N PHE A 166 -12.78 -22.96 5.25
CA PHE A 166 -11.83 -23.16 6.34
C PHE A 166 -12.22 -24.40 7.13
N THR A 167 -11.24 -25.08 7.71
CA THR A 167 -11.51 -26.26 8.56
C THR A 167 -11.54 -25.86 10.03
N ASN A 168 -12.38 -26.53 10.83
CA ASN A 168 -12.38 -26.40 12.30
C ASN A 168 -12.61 -24.97 12.82
N LEU A 169 -13.52 -24.22 12.20
CA LEU A 169 -13.90 -22.85 12.58
C LEU A 169 -14.30 -22.69 14.06
N GLN A 170 -14.81 -23.77 14.67
CA GLN A 170 -15.23 -23.83 16.06
C GLN A 170 -14.08 -23.48 17.03
N TYR A 171 -12.83 -23.80 16.66
CA TYR A 171 -11.66 -23.61 17.52
C TYR A 171 -11.28 -22.15 17.70
N ILE A 172 -11.33 -21.35 16.62
CA ILE A 172 -11.06 -19.91 16.72
C ILE A 172 -12.20 -19.17 17.45
N VAL A 173 -13.46 -19.58 17.25
CA VAL A 173 -14.61 -19.03 17.99
C VAL A 173 -14.49 -19.35 19.48
N PHE A 174 -14.11 -20.59 19.81
CA PHE A 174 -13.88 -21.03 21.19
C PHE A 174 -12.73 -20.25 21.86
N ALA A 175 -11.58 -20.14 21.19
CA ALA A 175 -10.45 -19.36 21.69
C ALA A 175 -10.83 -17.88 21.93
N LYS A 176 -11.53 -17.26 20.98
CA LYS A 176 -12.02 -15.88 21.10
C LYS A 176 -12.93 -15.71 22.32
N LEU A 177 -13.92 -16.58 22.48
CA LEU A 177 -14.89 -16.51 23.56
C LEU A 177 -14.21 -16.66 24.93
N LEU A 178 -13.30 -17.63 25.09
CA LEU A 178 -12.58 -17.81 26.35
C LEU A 178 -11.72 -16.60 26.71
N LEU A 179 -10.96 -16.05 25.75
CA LEU A 179 -10.10 -14.89 26.01
C LEU A 179 -10.93 -13.63 26.31
N MET A 180 -11.98 -13.36 25.54
CA MET A 180 -12.87 -12.21 25.77
C MET A 180 -13.55 -12.31 27.13
N LYS A 181 -14.17 -13.46 27.45
CA LYS A 181 -14.85 -13.67 28.73
C LYS A 181 -13.88 -13.55 29.92
N THR A 182 -12.68 -14.12 29.80
CA THR A 182 -11.65 -14.00 30.85
C THR A 182 -11.23 -12.54 31.03
N LYS A 183 -11.09 -11.79 29.94
CA LYS A 183 -10.73 -10.36 29.96
C LYS A 183 -11.82 -9.51 30.62
N ASP A 184 -13.09 -9.73 30.28
CA ASP A 184 -14.24 -9.04 30.86
C ASP A 184 -14.32 -9.25 32.38
N MET A 185 -14.08 -10.48 32.83
CA MET A 185 -14.08 -10.81 34.27
C MET A 185 -12.92 -10.16 35.03
N LEU A 186 -11.75 -10.01 34.39
CA LEU A 186 -10.62 -9.29 34.98
C LEU A 186 -10.89 -7.79 35.13
N PHE A 187 -11.55 -7.17 34.13
CA PHE A 187 -12.00 -5.78 34.24
C PHE A 187 -13.07 -5.56 35.31
N GLY A 188 -13.93 -6.57 35.55
CA GLY A 188 -15.05 -6.52 36.48
C GLY A 188 -14.73 -6.59 37.99
N GLY A 189 -13.45 -6.75 38.39
CA GLY A 189 -13.02 -6.60 39.79
C GLY A 189 -12.15 -7.70 40.39
N ILE A 190 -11.59 -8.64 39.60
CA ILE A 190 -10.88 -9.80 40.15
C ILE A 190 -9.40 -9.52 40.51
N THR A 191 -8.68 -8.58 39.87
CA THR A 191 -7.33 -8.12 40.32
C THR A 191 -6.81 -6.98 39.44
N VAL A 192 -6.09 -6.01 40.03
CA VAL A 192 -5.45 -4.88 39.31
C VAL A 192 -4.09 -5.27 38.68
N ASP A 193 -3.52 -6.44 39.05
CA ASP A 193 -2.25 -7.01 38.56
C ASP A 193 -2.47 -8.37 37.84
N GLY A 194 -3.28 -8.39 36.78
CA GLY A 194 -3.59 -9.61 36.01
C GLY A 194 -2.58 -10.00 34.92
N VAL A 195 -2.84 -11.10 34.20
CA VAL A 195 -2.08 -11.57 33.02
C VAL A 195 -2.14 -10.53 31.90
N GLN A 196 -1.01 -9.88 31.60
CA GLN A 196 -0.95 -8.71 30.70
C GLN A 196 -0.99 -9.09 29.21
N SER A 197 -0.61 -10.32 28.86
CA SER A 197 -0.56 -10.82 27.48
C SER A 197 -1.91 -11.20 26.88
N ILE A 198 -3.01 -11.22 27.65
CA ILE A 198 -4.35 -11.59 27.13
C ILE A 198 -4.75 -10.71 25.95
N SER A 199 -4.52 -9.40 26.05
CA SER A 199 -4.85 -8.44 24.99
C SER A 199 -4.02 -8.70 23.73
N TRP A 200 -2.77 -9.14 23.89
CA TRP A 200 -1.92 -9.50 22.76
C TRP A 200 -2.43 -10.78 22.07
N TRP A 201 -2.84 -11.80 22.82
CA TRP A 201 -3.49 -12.98 22.25
C TRP A 201 -4.83 -12.66 21.58
N LEU A 202 -5.62 -11.73 22.13
CA LEU A 202 -6.84 -11.23 21.50
C LEU A 202 -6.56 -10.52 20.17
N VAL A 203 -5.49 -9.70 20.08
CA VAL A 203 -5.06 -9.11 18.80
C VAL A 203 -4.79 -10.20 17.77
N ARG A 204 -4.08 -11.27 18.13
CA ARG A 204 -3.82 -12.40 17.22
C ARG A 204 -5.10 -13.07 16.75
N VAL A 205 -6.04 -13.39 17.66
CA VAL A 205 -7.32 -14.01 17.30
C VAL A 205 -8.14 -13.13 16.37
N LEU A 206 -8.28 -11.84 16.70
CA LEU A 206 -9.08 -10.89 15.92
C LEU A 206 -8.44 -10.59 14.55
N LEU A 207 -7.11 -10.51 14.48
CA LEU A 207 -6.40 -10.32 13.22
C LEU A 207 -6.56 -11.57 12.32
N LEU A 208 -6.47 -12.78 12.89
CA LEU A 208 -6.77 -14.00 12.14
C LEU A 208 -8.22 -14.02 11.65
N GLN A 209 -9.19 -13.66 12.49
CA GLN A 209 -10.59 -13.52 12.08
C GLN A 209 -10.73 -12.53 10.91
N GLN A 210 -10.08 -11.37 10.97
CA GLN A 210 -10.09 -10.39 9.88
C GLN A 210 -9.49 -10.97 8.58
N ARG A 211 -8.41 -11.75 8.67
CA ARG A 211 -7.76 -12.38 7.49
C ARG A 211 -8.58 -13.52 6.87
N MET A 212 -9.55 -14.07 7.61
CA MET A 212 -10.49 -15.08 7.09
C MET A 212 -11.64 -14.45 6.29
N LEU A 213 -11.90 -13.15 6.48
CA LEU A 213 -12.99 -12.44 5.84
C LEU A 213 -12.55 -11.87 4.49
N SER A 214 -13.48 -11.77 3.55
CA SER A 214 -13.24 -11.23 2.21
C SER A 214 -13.08 -9.70 2.21
N GLU A 215 -13.73 -8.99 3.14
CA GLU A 215 -13.70 -7.53 3.25
C GLU A 215 -13.30 -7.08 4.66
N HIS A 216 -12.82 -5.84 4.79
CA HIS A 216 -12.42 -5.26 6.07
C HIS A 216 -13.65 -4.87 6.90
N CYS A 217 -13.63 -5.18 8.21
CA CYS A 217 -14.75 -4.89 9.12
C CYS A 217 -14.36 -3.81 10.13
N SER A 218 -15.18 -2.76 10.27
CA SER A 218 -14.95 -1.67 11.21
C SER A 218 -15.01 -2.11 12.68
N SER A 219 -15.97 -2.96 13.03
CA SER A 219 -16.13 -3.48 14.40
C SER A 219 -14.90 -4.29 14.88
N LEU A 220 -14.27 -5.06 13.98
CA LEU A 220 -13.03 -5.76 14.28
C LEU A 220 -11.86 -4.79 14.39
N TYR A 221 -11.80 -3.78 13.53
CA TYR A 221 -10.77 -2.75 13.59
C TYR A 221 -10.79 -2.00 14.93
N ASP A 222 -11.97 -1.58 15.40
CA ASP A 222 -12.10 -0.83 16.65
C ASP A 222 -11.61 -1.65 17.86
N LEU A 223 -11.99 -2.94 17.92
CA LEU A 223 -11.50 -3.85 18.96
C LEU A 223 -9.99 -4.10 18.87
N LEU A 224 -9.48 -4.29 17.64
CA LEU A 224 -8.05 -4.46 17.39
C LEU A 224 -7.24 -3.24 17.85
N GLN A 225 -7.73 -2.02 17.60
CA GLN A 225 -7.07 -0.80 18.08
C GLN A 225 -6.99 -0.74 19.60
N VAL A 226 -8.07 -1.09 20.30
CA VAL A 226 -8.11 -1.12 21.77
C VAL A 226 -7.09 -2.12 22.32
N PHE A 227 -7.13 -3.38 21.87
CA PHE A 227 -6.25 -4.41 22.41
C PHE A 227 -4.78 -4.23 21.98
N LYS A 228 -4.53 -3.67 20.78
CA LYS A 228 -3.17 -3.28 20.37
C LYS A 228 -2.63 -2.19 21.29
N ALA A 229 -3.41 -1.14 21.56
CA ALA A 229 -2.98 -0.05 22.43
C ALA A 229 -2.67 -0.55 23.86
N GLU A 230 -3.49 -1.46 24.39
CA GLU A 230 -3.23 -2.10 25.67
C GLU A 230 -1.96 -2.98 25.65
N SER A 231 -1.75 -3.76 24.58
CA SER A 231 -0.53 -4.59 24.45
C SER A 231 0.74 -3.73 24.39
N LEU A 232 0.70 -2.60 23.67
CA LEU A 232 1.79 -1.63 23.64
C LEU A 232 1.98 -0.95 25.00
N LEU A 233 0.91 -0.64 25.72
CA LEU A 233 1.03 -0.08 27.07
C LEU A 233 1.91 -0.95 27.97
N HIS A 234 1.78 -2.28 27.87
CA HIS A 234 2.52 -3.26 28.68
C HIS A 234 3.90 -3.63 28.12
N PHE A 235 4.09 -3.71 26.80
CA PHE A 235 5.28 -4.36 26.22
C PHE A 235 5.99 -3.53 25.11
N GLU A 236 5.70 -2.24 24.98
CA GLU A 236 6.25 -1.36 23.92
C GLU A 236 7.77 -1.21 23.93
N ASN A 237 8.44 -1.31 25.08
CA ASN A 237 9.88 -1.14 25.17
C ASN A 237 10.53 -2.12 26.15
N LEU A 238 11.86 -2.22 26.06
CA LEU A 238 12.64 -3.15 26.88
C LEU A 238 12.47 -2.88 28.38
N GLU A 239 12.36 -1.62 28.80
CA GLU A 239 12.17 -1.24 30.20
C GLU A 239 10.87 -1.83 30.78
N LYS A 240 9.77 -1.75 30.04
CA LYS A 240 8.48 -2.31 30.45
C LYS A 240 8.54 -3.84 30.50
N VAL A 241 9.09 -4.49 29.48
CA VAL A 241 9.27 -5.95 29.43
C VAL A 241 10.13 -6.44 30.60
N ALA A 242 11.27 -5.79 30.84
CA ALA A 242 12.17 -6.09 31.95
C ALA A 242 11.51 -5.81 33.30
N SER A 243 10.70 -4.76 33.45
CA SER A 243 10.00 -4.47 34.71
C SER A 243 8.97 -5.56 35.06
N TYR A 244 8.36 -6.18 34.06
CA TYR A 244 7.31 -7.18 34.26
C TYR A 244 7.90 -8.57 34.49
N TRP A 245 8.80 -9.06 33.63
CA TRP A 245 9.40 -10.39 33.77
C TRP A 245 10.72 -10.42 34.54
N ASN A 246 11.31 -9.27 34.87
CA ASN A 246 12.53 -9.12 35.67
C ASN A 246 13.65 -10.08 35.20
N ASP A 247 14.27 -10.82 36.12
CA ASP A 247 15.37 -11.75 35.82
C ASP A 247 14.99 -12.98 34.95
N MET A 248 13.73 -13.11 34.49
CA MET A 248 13.27 -14.26 33.69
C MET A 248 13.55 -14.14 32.19
N VAL A 249 13.89 -12.94 31.73
CA VAL A 249 14.11 -12.58 30.33
C VAL A 249 15.44 -11.86 30.23
N ASP A 250 16.32 -12.31 29.32
CA ASP A 250 17.55 -11.59 29.03
C ASP A 250 17.30 -10.40 28.09
N GLU A 251 18.27 -9.50 27.98
CA GLU A 251 18.12 -8.30 27.14
C GLU A 251 17.80 -8.65 25.68
N GLU A 252 18.39 -9.72 25.14
CA GLU A 252 18.16 -10.15 23.76
C GLU A 252 16.74 -10.66 23.53
N GLU A 253 16.23 -11.53 24.42
CA GLU A 253 14.86 -12.03 24.38
C GLU A 253 13.84 -10.91 24.61
N GLY A 254 14.15 -9.98 25.53
CA GLY A 254 13.31 -8.81 25.78
C GLY A 254 13.16 -7.94 24.53
N LEU A 255 14.27 -7.69 23.82
CA LEU A 255 14.25 -6.99 22.53
C LEU A 255 13.51 -7.77 21.43
N ALA A 256 13.60 -9.11 21.43
CA ALA A 256 12.85 -9.94 20.49
C ALA A 256 11.34 -9.89 20.73
N ILE A 257 10.89 -9.84 22.00
CA ILE A 257 9.49 -9.65 22.39
C ILE A 257 8.97 -8.30 21.87
N VAL A 258 9.71 -7.21 22.14
CA VAL A 258 9.37 -5.86 21.67
C VAL A 258 9.30 -5.81 20.14
N SER A 259 10.28 -6.41 19.47
CA SER A 259 10.32 -6.48 18.00
C SER A 259 9.11 -7.21 17.45
N MET A 260 8.74 -8.36 18.03
CA MET A 260 7.58 -9.14 17.59
C MET A 260 6.26 -8.37 17.79
N LEU A 261 6.09 -7.72 18.94
CA LEU A 261 4.89 -6.91 19.21
C LEU A 261 4.71 -5.80 18.15
N HIS A 262 5.80 -5.10 17.83
CA HIS A 262 5.78 -4.07 16.80
C HIS A 262 5.58 -4.63 15.39
N LEU A 263 6.13 -5.79 15.07
CA LEU A 263 5.83 -6.48 13.80
C LEU A 263 4.33 -6.81 13.69
N GLU A 264 3.74 -7.39 14.72
CA GLU A 264 2.30 -7.72 14.74
C GLU A 264 1.43 -6.46 14.65
N ALA A 265 1.78 -5.39 15.38
CA ALA A 265 1.08 -4.11 15.29
C ALA A 265 1.20 -3.47 13.89
N GLY A 266 2.38 -3.54 13.27
CA GLY A 266 2.61 -3.04 11.92
C GLY A 266 1.84 -3.83 10.86
N LEU A 267 1.80 -5.16 10.98
CA LEU A 267 1.00 -6.04 10.11
C LEU A 267 -0.50 -5.78 10.24
N MET A 268 -0.98 -5.51 11.46
CA MET A 268 -2.36 -5.12 11.71
C MET A 268 -2.71 -3.81 11.01
N GLU A 269 -1.91 -2.75 11.18
CA GLU A 269 -2.14 -1.47 10.48
C GLU A 269 -2.07 -1.61 8.96
N HIS A 270 -1.11 -2.41 8.49
CA HIS A 270 -0.94 -2.71 7.08
C HIS A 270 -2.18 -3.39 6.50
N ALA A 271 -2.76 -4.38 7.21
CA ALA A 271 -3.96 -5.07 6.78
C ALA A 271 -5.11 -4.09 6.48
N PHE A 272 -5.28 -3.05 7.30
CA PHE A 272 -6.34 -2.06 7.14
C PHE A 272 -5.98 -0.86 6.24
N GLY A 273 -4.84 -0.86 5.55
CA GLY A 273 -4.49 0.24 4.63
C GLY A 273 -3.65 1.38 5.21
N HIS A 274 -3.33 1.35 6.50
CA HIS A 274 -2.61 2.44 7.18
C HIS A 274 -1.09 2.30 7.03
N VAL A 275 -0.58 2.53 5.81
CA VAL A 275 0.84 2.32 5.45
C VAL A 275 1.82 3.12 6.32
N ASP A 276 1.51 4.39 6.62
CA ASP A 276 2.40 5.23 7.44
C ASP A 276 2.45 4.78 8.90
N SER A 277 1.33 4.31 9.46
CA SER A 277 1.30 3.77 10.82
C SER A 277 2.03 2.44 10.88
N ALA A 278 1.84 1.58 9.88
CA ALA A 278 2.57 0.33 9.74
C ALA A 278 4.09 0.57 9.66
N ARG A 279 4.52 1.56 8.87
CA ARG A 279 5.94 1.93 8.73
C ARG A 279 6.58 2.30 10.06
N LYS A 280 5.94 3.14 10.87
CA LYS A 280 6.44 3.53 12.20
C LYS A 280 6.63 2.33 13.13
N HIS A 281 5.70 1.37 13.09
CA HIS A 281 5.84 0.15 13.88
C HIS A 281 6.97 -0.74 13.37
N PHE A 282 7.13 -0.92 12.05
CA PHE A 282 8.26 -1.68 11.51
C PHE A 282 9.62 -1.00 11.79
N GLU A 283 9.71 0.33 11.74
CA GLU A 283 10.89 1.08 12.17
C GLU A 283 11.19 0.85 13.67
N SER A 284 10.16 0.77 14.51
CA SER A 284 10.32 0.46 15.95
C SER A 284 10.79 -0.98 16.17
N ALA A 285 10.27 -1.93 15.40
CA ALA A 285 10.74 -3.32 15.41
C ALA A 285 12.19 -3.44 14.93
N GLU A 286 12.57 -2.67 13.91
CA GLU A 286 13.93 -2.60 13.39
C GLU A 286 14.92 -2.07 14.42
N LEU A 287 14.55 -0.99 15.12
CA LEU A 287 15.33 -0.45 16.23
C LEU A 287 15.50 -1.45 17.37
N ALA A 288 14.42 -2.15 17.76
CA ALA A 288 14.48 -3.17 18.81
C ALA A 288 15.31 -4.39 18.40
N ALA A 289 15.26 -4.82 17.14
CA ALA A 289 16.08 -5.92 16.61
C ALA A 289 17.56 -5.56 16.43
N GLY A 290 17.94 -4.30 16.70
CA GLY A 290 19.31 -3.80 16.59
C GLY A 290 19.80 -3.64 15.15
N LEU A 291 18.87 -3.46 14.20
CA LEU A 291 19.17 -3.33 12.78
C LEU A 291 18.97 -1.89 12.30
N LYS A 292 19.67 -1.53 11.23
CA LYS A 292 19.33 -0.39 10.37
C LYS A 292 19.50 -0.80 8.92
N LEU A 293 18.40 -0.93 8.18
CA LEU A 293 18.35 -1.45 6.82
C LEU A 293 18.54 -0.33 5.79
N SER A 294 19.37 -0.58 4.77
CA SER A 294 19.51 0.31 3.61
C SER A 294 19.86 -0.49 2.37
N VAL A 295 19.44 -0.02 1.19
CA VAL A 295 19.74 -0.69 -0.09
C VAL A 295 20.81 0.12 -0.83
N THR A 296 21.86 -0.55 -1.29
CA THR A 296 22.97 0.06 -2.05
C THR A 296 23.22 -0.70 -3.36
N GLY A 297 23.87 -0.06 -4.33
CA GLY A 297 24.22 -0.68 -5.61
C GLY A 297 25.67 -1.15 -5.64
N VAL A 298 25.91 -2.40 -6.06
CA VAL A 298 27.26 -3.01 -6.20
C VAL A 298 27.40 -3.65 -7.58
N LEU A 299 28.60 -3.57 -8.17
CA LEU A 299 28.93 -4.26 -9.42
C LEU A 299 29.26 -5.73 -9.15
N GLY A 300 28.59 -6.66 -9.83
CA GLY A 300 28.80 -8.09 -9.63
C GLY A 300 28.43 -8.98 -10.83
N PHE A 301 28.96 -10.21 -10.83
CA PHE A 301 28.70 -11.22 -11.85
C PHE A 301 27.59 -12.19 -11.40
N ARG A 302 26.55 -12.40 -12.22
CA ARG A 302 25.42 -13.29 -11.89
C ARG A 302 25.64 -14.75 -12.29
N THR A 303 26.53 -15.00 -13.24
CA THR A 303 26.90 -16.35 -13.66
C THR A 303 28.41 -16.43 -13.82
N ILE A 304 28.94 -17.65 -13.66
CA ILE A 304 30.37 -17.94 -13.80
C ILE A 304 30.89 -17.56 -15.21
N HIS A 305 30.01 -17.54 -16.21
CA HIS A 305 30.35 -17.24 -17.60
C HIS A 305 30.09 -15.79 -18.02
N GLN A 306 29.63 -14.93 -17.09
CA GLN A 306 29.38 -13.53 -17.37
C GLN A 306 30.70 -12.76 -17.44
N VAL A 307 30.96 -12.08 -18.56
CA VAL A 307 32.22 -11.36 -18.81
C VAL A 307 32.22 -9.95 -18.22
N GLU A 308 31.07 -9.26 -18.23
CA GLU A 308 30.96 -7.89 -17.72
C GLU A 308 30.19 -7.85 -16.39
N PRO A 309 30.70 -7.15 -15.36
CA PRO A 309 29.97 -6.99 -14.10
C PRO A 309 28.73 -6.11 -14.33
N LYS A 310 27.58 -6.55 -13.80
CA LYS A 310 26.33 -5.77 -13.86
C LYS A 310 26.05 -5.14 -12.51
N ALA A 311 25.42 -3.97 -12.52
CA ALA A 311 24.93 -3.35 -11.30
C ALA A 311 23.83 -4.23 -10.68
N GLN A 312 23.95 -4.48 -9.38
CA GLN A 312 23.01 -5.26 -8.58
C GLN A 312 22.69 -4.49 -7.30
N MET A 313 21.43 -4.55 -6.87
CA MET A 313 21.01 -3.95 -5.61
C MET A 313 21.30 -4.91 -4.46
N MET A 314 21.78 -4.39 -3.34
CA MET A 314 22.30 -5.16 -2.22
C MET A 314 21.78 -4.57 -0.90
N LEU A 315 21.32 -5.43 0.00
CA LEU A 315 20.88 -5.01 1.33
C LEU A 315 22.08 -4.86 2.26
N VAL A 316 22.22 -3.69 2.85
CA VAL A 316 23.19 -3.38 3.92
C VAL A 316 22.41 -3.27 5.22
N ALA A 317 22.84 -3.97 6.26
CA ALA A 317 22.34 -3.65 7.59
C ALA A 317 23.44 -3.36 8.60
N ASN A 318 23.28 -2.24 9.27
CA ASN A 318 24.20 -1.79 10.29
C ASN A 318 23.71 -2.30 11.64
N ARG A 319 24.52 -3.14 12.28
CA ARG A 319 24.29 -3.55 13.66
C ARG A 319 24.77 -2.43 14.59
N ARG A 320 23.94 -2.03 15.54
CA ARG A 320 24.41 -1.16 16.62
C ARG A 320 25.26 -1.98 17.58
N SER A 321 26.54 -1.62 17.74
CA SER A 321 27.35 -2.12 18.85
C SER A 321 26.82 -1.52 20.15
N SER A 322 26.78 -2.35 21.20
CA SER A 322 26.16 -2.13 22.50
C SER A 322 26.75 -1.00 23.37
N ASN A 323 27.52 -0.05 22.80
CA ASN A 323 28.22 1.01 23.52
C ASN A 323 27.92 2.45 23.02
N SER A 324 26.66 2.77 22.71
CA SER A 324 26.28 4.19 22.50
C SER A 324 24.87 4.51 22.99
N PHE A 325 24.64 4.30 24.28
CA PHE A 325 23.43 4.77 24.96
C PHE A 325 23.64 6.16 25.57
N VAL A 326 24.03 7.17 24.78
CA VAL A 326 23.89 8.58 25.21
C VAL A 326 23.67 9.51 24.02
N ALA A 327 22.48 10.12 24.00
CA ALA A 327 22.08 11.41 23.44
C ALA A 327 22.58 11.83 22.04
N SER A 328 21.64 12.05 21.13
CA SER A 328 21.41 13.40 20.60
C SER A 328 20.13 13.47 19.76
N SER A 329 19.08 13.95 20.42
CA SER A 329 18.13 14.85 19.78
C SER A 329 18.92 16.03 19.20
N LEU A 330 18.82 16.27 17.90
CA LEU A 330 18.74 17.60 17.29
C LEU A 330 18.57 17.42 15.77
N VAL A 331 17.34 17.67 15.35
CA VAL A 331 17.00 18.01 13.97
C VAL A 331 17.66 19.34 13.64
N SER A 332 18.47 19.36 12.58
CA SER A 332 18.65 20.57 11.79
C SER A 332 18.81 20.25 10.31
N THR A 333 17.77 20.64 9.60
CA THR A 333 17.63 20.81 8.15
C THR A 333 18.72 21.68 7.52
N SER A 334 19.30 21.25 6.40
CA SER A 334 19.19 21.90 5.06
C SER A 334 20.41 21.60 4.14
N PRO A 335 20.27 21.71 2.80
CA PRO A 335 21.20 21.16 1.81
C PRO A 335 22.01 22.23 1.05
N GLN A 336 23.26 21.93 0.66
CA GLN A 336 24.01 22.60 -0.43
C GLN A 336 25.24 21.74 -0.78
N LYS A 337 25.33 21.16 -1.99
CA LYS A 337 26.07 21.67 -3.18
C LYS A 337 27.50 22.14 -2.87
N GLU A 338 28.49 21.40 -3.35
CA GLU A 338 29.58 21.95 -4.17
C GLU A 338 30.30 20.83 -4.94
N ALA A 339 30.52 21.10 -6.22
CA ALA A 339 31.33 20.32 -7.14
C ALA A 339 32.60 21.12 -7.42
N SER A 340 33.77 20.48 -7.38
CA SER A 340 34.96 20.97 -8.09
C SER A 340 35.99 19.87 -8.30
N SER A 341 36.06 19.43 -9.55
CA SER A 341 37.27 19.23 -10.37
C SER A 341 38.58 18.81 -9.69
N VAL A 342 39.04 17.58 -9.99
CA VAL A 342 40.39 17.35 -10.53
C VAL A 342 40.30 16.23 -11.58
N GLN A 343 40.74 16.54 -12.79
CA GLN A 343 40.90 15.63 -13.92
C GLN A 343 42.38 15.69 -14.34
N GLU A 344 42.86 14.60 -14.97
CA GLU A 344 44.15 14.39 -15.66
C GLU A 344 45.36 13.97 -14.77
N ASN A 345 46.16 12.91 -15.01
CA ASN A 345 46.44 11.97 -16.12
C ASN A 345 47.06 10.68 -15.50
N LEU A 346 46.60 9.43 -15.75
CA LEU A 346 46.89 8.48 -16.85
C LEU A 346 48.29 7.81 -16.89
N HIS A 347 48.25 6.45 -16.95
CA HIS A 347 49.30 5.44 -17.23
C HIS A 347 50.31 5.13 -16.09
N GLU A 348 50.69 3.90 -15.74
CA GLU A 348 50.66 2.59 -16.40
C GLU A 348 51.06 1.52 -15.35
N ASN A 349 50.37 0.37 -15.30
CA ASN A 349 50.97 -0.98 -15.40
C ASN A 349 49.99 -2.06 -14.95
N VAL A 350 49.49 -2.77 -15.97
CA VAL A 350 48.83 -4.06 -15.89
C VAL A 350 49.80 -5.07 -15.27
N HIS A 351 49.42 -5.64 -14.13
CA HIS A 351 49.85 -6.99 -13.77
C HIS A 351 48.62 -7.85 -13.51
N GLU A 352 48.30 -8.65 -14.52
CA GLU A 352 47.52 -9.87 -14.39
C GLU A 352 48.13 -10.77 -13.32
N THR A 353 47.43 -10.92 -12.20
CA THR A 353 47.42 -12.19 -11.47
C THR A 353 45.96 -12.58 -11.25
N SER A 354 45.65 -13.74 -11.80
CA SER A 354 44.33 -14.34 -11.98
C SER A 354 43.69 -14.82 -10.67
N GLY A 355 42.36 -14.66 -10.59
CA GLY A 355 41.45 -15.54 -9.84
C GLY A 355 41.31 -15.17 -8.36
N THR A 356 40.29 -14.41 -7.97
CA THR A 356 38.91 -14.91 -7.95
C THR A 356 37.94 -13.73 -8.11
N SER A 357 37.16 -13.74 -9.18
CA SER A 357 36.00 -12.86 -9.32
C SER A 357 34.93 -13.32 -8.32
N ASP A 358 34.49 -12.47 -7.40
CA ASP A 358 33.34 -12.79 -6.57
C ASP A 358 32.09 -12.86 -7.46
N VAL A 359 31.69 -14.09 -7.80
CA VAL A 359 30.41 -14.36 -8.44
C VAL A 359 29.33 -14.13 -7.38
N LEU A 360 28.74 -12.94 -7.39
CA LEU A 360 27.52 -12.62 -6.64
C LEU A 360 26.33 -13.24 -7.37
N MET A 361 26.16 -14.57 -7.23
CA MET A 361 24.99 -15.30 -7.72
C MET A 361 23.69 -14.70 -7.15
N THR A 362 23.77 -14.17 -5.92
CA THR A 362 22.77 -13.36 -5.25
C THR A 362 23.48 -12.18 -4.56
N PRO A 363 22.89 -10.97 -4.55
CA PRO A 363 23.36 -9.87 -3.72
C PRO A 363 23.43 -10.32 -2.26
N ARG A 364 24.56 -10.04 -1.61
CA ARG A 364 24.85 -10.47 -0.25
C ARG A 364 24.54 -9.37 0.75
N PHE A 365 24.22 -9.75 1.97
CA PHE A 365 24.18 -8.80 3.06
C PHE A 365 25.60 -8.28 3.39
N LEU A 366 25.79 -6.96 3.50
CA LEU A 366 27.06 -6.36 3.94
C LEU A 366 26.90 -5.77 5.35
N GLU A 367 27.82 -6.14 6.25
CA GLU A 367 28.02 -5.44 7.54
C GLU A 367 28.99 -4.27 7.32
N ASP A 368 28.75 -3.16 8.04
CA ASP A 368 29.57 -1.95 7.98
C ASP A 368 31.04 -2.28 8.32
N ILE A 369 31.93 -2.21 7.32
CA ILE A 369 33.38 -2.28 7.56
C ILE A 369 33.75 -0.94 8.18
N GLY A 370 33.75 -0.88 9.51
CA GLY A 370 34.10 0.33 10.25
C GLY A 370 35.41 0.94 9.72
N ASN A 371 35.44 2.27 9.61
CA ASN A 371 36.59 3.10 9.24
C ASN A 371 37.79 2.94 10.21
N ASN A 372 38.39 1.76 10.30
CA ASN A 372 39.74 1.57 10.81
C ASN A 372 40.68 1.43 9.61
N VAL A 373 41.12 2.59 9.13
CA VAL A 373 42.28 2.71 8.24
C VAL A 373 43.53 2.31 9.03
N HIS A 374 43.76 1.00 9.24
CA HIS A 374 45.05 0.34 9.52
C HIS A 374 44.84 -1.17 9.73
N GLY A 375 44.45 -1.88 8.67
CA GLY A 375 44.24 -3.33 8.74
C GLY A 375 44.18 -4.02 7.37
N MET A 376 44.96 -3.55 6.40
CA MET A 376 45.02 -4.12 5.04
C MET A 376 45.84 -5.43 4.94
N SER A 377 45.76 -6.31 5.93
CA SER A 377 46.57 -7.55 5.93
C SER A 377 45.90 -8.82 6.45
N VAL A 378 44.56 -8.91 6.45
CA VAL A 378 43.86 -10.18 6.69
C VAL A 378 42.72 -10.36 5.68
N ILE A 379 43.07 -10.37 4.40
CA ILE A 379 42.28 -11.04 3.36
C ILE A 379 43.20 -12.09 2.72
N GLN A 380 43.55 -13.09 3.52
CA GLN A 380 44.12 -14.34 3.04
C GLN A 380 43.36 -15.46 3.75
N ASN A 381 42.79 -16.35 2.93
CA ASN A 381 41.92 -17.48 3.24
C ASN A 381 40.42 -17.16 3.14
N GLY A 382 39.75 -17.89 2.23
CA GLY A 382 38.39 -17.65 1.80
C GLY A 382 37.33 -17.74 2.91
N HIS A 383 36.16 -17.18 2.58
CA HIS A 383 34.97 -16.91 3.41
C HIS A 383 35.02 -15.52 4.09
N ALA A 384 34.77 -14.47 3.31
CA ALA A 384 34.13 -13.28 3.85
C ALA A 384 32.72 -13.71 4.32
N GLY A 385 32.59 -14.02 5.61
CA GLY A 385 31.41 -14.66 6.18
C GLY A 385 30.16 -13.79 6.04
N SER A 386 29.11 -14.32 5.42
CA SER A 386 27.75 -13.76 5.55
C SER A 386 27.39 -13.79 7.04
N ALA A 387 27.13 -12.63 7.63
CA ALA A 387 26.69 -12.57 9.02
C ALA A 387 25.34 -13.29 9.16
N THR A 388 25.27 -14.23 10.10
CA THR A 388 24.05 -14.97 10.38
C THR A 388 23.05 -14.06 11.08
N LEU A 389 21.86 -13.91 10.49
CA LEU A 389 20.76 -13.14 11.06
C LEU A 389 19.92 -14.04 11.98
N LYS A 390 19.61 -13.54 13.17
CA LYS A 390 18.66 -14.17 14.10
C LYS A 390 17.27 -14.26 13.49
N ALA A 391 16.42 -15.19 13.95
CA ALA A 391 15.08 -15.36 13.37
C ALA A 391 14.23 -14.05 13.44
N ILE A 392 14.31 -13.30 14.54
CA ILE A 392 13.60 -12.01 14.66
C ILE A 392 14.13 -10.96 13.66
N GLN A 393 15.44 -10.95 13.42
CA GLN A 393 16.09 -10.05 12.46
C GLN A 393 15.65 -10.38 11.03
N GLN A 394 15.58 -11.67 10.69
CA GLN A 394 15.05 -12.11 9.40
C GLN A 394 13.59 -11.70 9.20
N ALA A 395 12.74 -11.80 10.25
CA ALA A 395 11.35 -11.35 10.19
C ALA A 395 11.23 -9.83 9.93
N VAL A 396 12.05 -9.01 10.59
CA VAL A 396 12.12 -7.55 10.34
C VAL A 396 12.52 -7.23 8.90
N VAL A 397 13.50 -7.94 8.34
CA VAL A 397 13.91 -7.77 6.93
C VAL A 397 12.73 -8.06 6.00
N LEU A 398 11.98 -9.14 6.23
CA LEU A 398 10.83 -9.49 5.39
C LEU A 398 9.63 -8.53 5.58
N ALA A 399 9.49 -7.87 6.73
CA ALA A 399 8.45 -6.88 6.95
C ALA A 399 8.60 -5.64 6.04
N GLN A 400 9.83 -5.28 5.66
CA GLN A 400 10.07 -4.20 4.70
C GLN A 400 9.51 -4.53 3.32
N CYS A 401 9.55 -5.79 2.89
CA CYS A 401 8.94 -6.24 1.64
C CYS A 401 7.43 -5.96 1.61
N VAL A 402 6.75 -6.13 2.76
CA VAL A 402 5.31 -5.90 2.90
C VAL A 402 4.95 -4.43 2.70
N ILE A 403 5.79 -3.49 3.15
CA ILE A 403 5.60 -2.06 2.83
C ILE A 403 5.79 -1.83 1.34
N ILE A 404 6.89 -2.33 0.76
CA ILE A 404 7.26 -2.08 -0.63
C ILE A 404 6.17 -2.62 -1.58
N GLU A 405 5.61 -3.81 -1.34
CA GLU A 405 4.52 -4.38 -2.14
C GLU A 405 3.30 -3.46 -2.23
N LYS A 406 2.97 -2.74 -1.15
CA LYS A 406 1.78 -1.87 -1.08
C LYS A 406 2.06 -0.45 -1.53
N SER A 407 3.26 0.09 -1.30
CA SER A 407 3.66 1.40 -1.81
C SER A 407 4.02 1.40 -3.29
N ALA A 408 4.18 0.22 -3.90
CA ALA A 408 4.50 0.09 -5.30
C ALA A 408 3.33 0.52 -6.18
N VAL A 409 3.34 1.81 -6.54
CA VAL A 409 2.67 2.30 -7.75
C VAL A 409 3.08 1.38 -8.90
N GLN A 410 2.17 1.18 -9.87
CA GLN A 410 2.22 0.22 -10.99
C GLN A 410 3.51 0.20 -11.88
N GLU A 411 4.58 0.86 -11.48
CA GLU A 411 5.91 0.72 -12.05
C GLU A 411 6.52 -0.65 -11.72
N GLU A 412 6.71 -1.47 -12.76
CA GLU A 412 7.45 -2.73 -12.68
C GLU A 412 8.84 -2.56 -12.04
N LEU A 413 9.43 -1.35 -12.10
CA LEU A 413 10.74 -1.01 -11.56
C LEU A 413 10.78 -1.06 -10.03
N GLN A 414 9.73 -0.61 -9.33
CA GLN A 414 9.69 -0.59 -7.85
C GLN A 414 9.58 -2.00 -7.25
N ARG A 415 9.03 -2.97 -7.99
CA ARG A 415 9.05 -4.38 -7.57
C ARG A 415 10.46 -4.97 -7.49
N TRP A 416 11.46 -4.34 -8.12
CA TRP A 416 12.85 -4.76 -8.00
C TRP A 416 13.46 -4.39 -6.65
N ASP A 417 12.88 -3.44 -5.93
CA ASP A 417 13.37 -3.04 -4.61
C ASP A 417 13.15 -4.13 -3.55
N ILE A 418 12.25 -5.09 -3.81
CA ILE A 418 11.99 -6.24 -2.93
C ILE A 418 13.10 -7.31 -3.04
N ALA A 419 13.73 -7.45 -4.22
CA ALA A 419 14.65 -8.56 -4.50
C ALA A 419 15.84 -8.65 -3.52
N PRO A 420 16.53 -7.55 -3.14
CA PRO A 420 17.65 -7.61 -2.19
C PRO A 420 17.27 -8.16 -0.81
N TYR A 421 16.03 -7.92 -0.36
CA TYR A 421 15.53 -8.41 0.92
C TYR A 421 15.26 -9.91 0.88
N ILE A 422 14.61 -10.40 -0.19
CA ILE A 422 14.37 -11.83 -0.41
C ILE A 422 15.69 -12.59 -0.53
N GLU A 423 16.61 -12.07 -1.36
CA GLU A 423 17.90 -12.70 -1.64
C GLU A 423 18.80 -12.73 -0.39
N ALA A 424 18.72 -11.72 0.48
CA ALA A 424 19.41 -11.71 1.77
C ALA A 424 18.96 -12.86 2.68
N ILE A 425 17.66 -13.15 2.74
CA ILE A 425 17.11 -14.26 3.52
C ILE A 425 17.39 -15.61 2.87
N ASP A 426 17.33 -15.70 1.53
CA ASP A 426 17.70 -16.92 0.79
C ASP A 426 19.16 -17.34 1.02
N SER A 427 20.05 -16.39 1.29
CA SER A 427 21.47 -16.66 1.56
C SER A 427 21.74 -17.21 2.96
N GLN A 428 20.76 -17.17 3.88
CA GLN A 428 20.92 -17.65 5.25
C GLN A 428 20.93 -19.18 5.29
N GLN A 429 21.86 -19.76 6.07
CA GLN A 429 21.98 -21.21 6.21
C GLN A 429 20.84 -21.82 7.04
N SER A 430 20.25 -21.04 7.94
CA SER A 430 19.17 -21.46 8.84
C SER A 430 18.10 -20.38 8.96
N SER A 431 16.86 -20.77 8.69
CA SER A 431 15.66 -19.95 8.89
C SER A 431 14.57 -20.82 9.51
N SER A 432 13.75 -20.24 10.37
CA SER A 432 12.55 -20.95 10.85
C SER A 432 11.62 -21.26 9.67
N PHE A 433 10.79 -22.30 9.80
CA PHE A 433 9.86 -22.71 8.75
C PHE A 433 8.97 -21.54 8.30
N ALA A 434 8.35 -20.82 9.24
CA ALA A 434 7.47 -19.70 8.95
C ALA A 434 8.17 -18.58 8.14
N ILE A 435 9.40 -18.23 8.53
CA ILE A 435 10.22 -17.22 7.83
C ILE A 435 10.56 -17.69 6.42
N ARG A 436 10.99 -18.95 6.28
CA ARG A 436 11.34 -19.53 4.97
C ARG A 436 10.12 -19.57 4.04
N SER A 437 8.98 -20.07 4.53
CA SER A 437 7.73 -20.12 3.77
C SER A 437 7.29 -18.73 3.33
N PHE A 438 7.38 -17.72 4.21
CA PHE A 438 7.01 -16.35 3.85
C PHE A 438 7.96 -15.75 2.81
N CYS A 439 9.27 -15.98 2.94
CA CYS A 439 10.27 -15.58 1.94
C CYS A 439 9.99 -16.23 0.58
N ASP A 440 9.66 -17.53 0.56
CA ASP A 440 9.31 -18.25 -0.66
C ASP A 440 8.02 -17.70 -1.30
N ILE A 441 7.01 -17.31 -0.52
CA ILE A 441 5.78 -16.66 -1.03
C ILE A 441 6.10 -15.32 -1.71
N LEU A 442 6.86 -14.45 -1.04
CA LEU A 442 7.28 -13.17 -1.61
C LEU A 442 8.07 -13.38 -2.92
N ARG A 443 8.93 -14.40 -2.94
CA ARG A 443 9.68 -14.78 -4.15
C ARG A 443 8.78 -15.27 -5.27
N ILE A 444 7.78 -16.09 -4.97
CA ILE A 444 6.80 -16.56 -5.96
C ILE A 444 6.04 -15.37 -6.57
N ARG A 445 5.55 -14.45 -5.72
CA ARG A 445 4.84 -13.25 -6.18
C ARG A 445 5.72 -12.40 -7.10
N TRP A 446 6.97 -12.16 -6.71
CA TRP A 446 7.93 -11.44 -7.54
C TRP A 446 8.20 -12.15 -8.88
N GLU A 447 8.45 -13.45 -8.87
CA GLU A 447 8.86 -14.21 -10.05
C GLU A 447 7.72 -14.56 -11.02
N SER A 448 6.48 -14.63 -10.53
CA SER A 448 5.28 -14.94 -11.31
C SER A 448 4.98 -13.90 -12.40
N THR A 449 5.51 -12.69 -12.24
CA THR A 449 5.33 -11.59 -13.19
C THR A 449 6.24 -11.71 -14.42
N ARG A 450 7.31 -12.52 -14.33
CA ARG A 450 8.37 -12.59 -15.34
C ARG A 450 8.28 -13.86 -16.15
N SER A 451 8.22 -13.72 -17.48
CA SER A 451 8.10 -14.84 -18.42
C SER A 451 9.14 -15.95 -18.22
N ARG A 452 10.40 -15.61 -17.91
CA ARG A 452 11.49 -16.59 -17.74
C ARG A 452 11.48 -17.35 -16.40
N THR A 453 10.86 -16.79 -15.36
CA THR A 453 10.86 -17.39 -14.01
C THR A 453 9.50 -17.90 -13.58
N LYS A 454 8.47 -17.69 -14.41
CA LYS A 454 7.08 -18.07 -14.12
C LYS A 454 6.93 -19.57 -13.81
N GLU A 455 7.55 -20.45 -14.60
CA GLU A 455 7.50 -21.90 -14.36
C GLU A 455 8.17 -22.30 -13.04
N ARG A 456 9.30 -21.68 -12.69
CA ARG A 456 9.95 -21.90 -11.39
C ARG A 456 9.04 -21.46 -10.24
N SER A 457 8.37 -20.32 -10.39
CA SER A 457 7.42 -19.83 -9.38
C SER A 457 6.27 -20.80 -9.16
N LEU A 458 5.79 -21.48 -10.21
CA LEU A 458 4.75 -22.51 -10.10
C LEU A 458 5.25 -23.75 -9.35
N LEU A 459 6.44 -24.26 -9.68
CA LEU A 459 7.05 -25.40 -8.97
C LEU A 459 7.31 -25.10 -7.50
N MET A 460 7.76 -23.88 -7.20
CA MET A 460 7.94 -23.42 -5.82
C MET A 460 6.61 -23.37 -5.06
N MET A 461 5.56 -22.85 -5.68
CA MET A 461 4.22 -22.80 -5.08
C MET A 461 3.67 -24.20 -4.81
N ASP A 462 3.81 -25.12 -5.77
CA ASP A 462 3.39 -26.52 -5.61
C ASP A 462 4.09 -27.19 -4.42
N LYS A 463 5.42 -27.03 -4.31
CA LYS A 463 6.19 -27.52 -3.16
C LYS A 463 5.71 -26.94 -1.84
N LEU A 464 5.38 -25.64 -1.80
CA LEU A 464 4.91 -24.96 -0.60
C LEU A 464 3.54 -25.49 -0.17
N VAL A 465 2.62 -25.69 -1.11
CA VAL A 465 1.30 -26.28 -0.85
C VAL A 465 1.41 -27.75 -0.40
N GLN A 466 2.29 -28.54 -1.00
CA GLN A 466 2.57 -29.92 -0.54
C GLN A 466 3.14 -29.94 0.89
N GLY A 467 4.03 -29.00 1.21
CA GLY A 467 4.61 -28.83 2.54
C GLY A 467 3.60 -28.59 3.67
N LEU A 468 2.34 -28.23 3.36
CA LEU A 468 1.25 -28.12 4.33
C LEU A 468 0.75 -29.49 4.85
N PHE A 469 1.05 -30.57 4.15
CA PHE A 469 0.67 -31.94 4.54
C PHE A 469 1.86 -32.74 5.11
N GLU A 470 3.08 -32.25 4.94
CA GLU A 470 4.28 -32.87 5.48
C GLU A 470 4.33 -32.75 7.01
N THR A 471 4.70 -33.84 7.69
CA THR A 471 4.78 -33.89 9.17
C THR A 471 6.07 -33.31 9.73
N TYR A 472 7.09 -33.12 8.89
CA TYR A 472 8.35 -32.47 9.24
C TYR A 472 8.44 -31.11 8.54
N PRO A 473 8.97 -30.04 9.17
CA PRO A 473 9.37 -29.94 10.58
C PRO A 473 8.17 -30.05 11.55
N GLU A 474 8.46 -30.28 12.84
CA GLU A 474 7.46 -30.46 13.90
C GLU A 474 6.52 -29.24 14.01
N VAL A 475 5.31 -29.48 14.52
CA VAL A 475 4.23 -28.47 14.67
C VAL A 475 4.73 -27.17 15.33
N ILE A 476 5.45 -27.30 16.45
CA ILE A 476 5.97 -26.13 17.18
C ILE A 476 6.95 -25.30 16.35
N GLN A 477 7.80 -25.96 15.55
CA GLN A 477 8.78 -25.27 14.69
C GLN A 477 8.10 -24.51 13.54
N ARG A 478 6.92 -24.96 13.12
CA ARG A 478 6.10 -24.30 12.08
C ARG A 478 5.37 -23.07 12.60
N ILE A 479 4.97 -23.07 13.87
CA ILE A 479 4.20 -21.99 14.51
C ILE A 479 5.09 -20.83 14.98
N ARG A 480 6.34 -21.09 15.37
CA ARG A 480 7.26 -20.01 15.80
C ARG A 480 7.37 -18.92 14.74
N SER A 481 7.28 -17.67 15.18
CA SER A 481 7.33 -16.44 14.36
C SER A 481 6.16 -16.21 13.41
N CYS A 482 5.17 -17.12 13.33
CA CYS A 482 4.16 -17.05 12.28
C CYS A 482 3.22 -15.83 12.39
N PHE A 483 2.99 -15.32 13.60
CA PHE A 483 2.15 -14.13 13.84
C PHE A 483 2.82 -12.82 13.42
N GLY A 484 4.15 -12.74 13.49
CA GLY A 484 4.93 -11.58 13.05
C GLY A 484 5.23 -11.54 11.56
N LEU A 485 4.61 -12.42 10.77
CA LEU A 485 4.81 -12.54 9.33
C LEU A 485 3.46 -12.49 8.60
N TYR A 486 3.44 -11.96 7.37
CA TYR A 486 2.22 -11.91 6.55
C TYR A 486 1.95 -13.23 5.81
N ILE A 487 1.98 -14.37 6.51
CA ILE A 487 1.76 -15.70 5.91
C ILE A 487 0.27 -15.85 5.56
N PRO A 488 -0.13 -16.08 4.29
CA PRO A 488 -1.51 -16.30 3.92
C PRO A 488 -2.06 -17.58 4.55
N MET A 489 -3.34 -17.57 4.93
CA MET A 489 -4.04 -18.78 5.38
C MET A 489 -4.14 -19.79 4.24
N VAL A 490 -4.32 -21.07 4.56
CA VAL A 490 -4.38 -22.19 3.61
C VAL A 490 -5.36 -21.90 2.45
N PRO A 491 -6.61 -21.43 2.66
CA PRO A 491 -7.50 -21.12 1.54
C PRO A 491 -6.98 -19.98 0.65
N ALA A 492 -6.38 -18.94 1.23
CA ALA A 492 -5.81 -17.81 0.49
C ALA A 492 -4.56 -18.24 -0.31
N LEU A 493 -3.68 -19.02 0.30
CA LEU A 493 -2.48 -19.57 -0.35
C LEU A 493 -2.84 -20.50 -1.51
N ARG A 494 -3.78 -21.42 -1.29
CA ARG A 494 -4.26 -22.34 -2.34
C ARG A 494 -5.04 -21.60 -3.43
N LYS A 495 -5.71 -20.49 -3.11
CA LYS A 495 -6.28 -19.58 -4.11
C LYS A 495 -5.18 -18.96 -4.98
N GLU A 496 -4.11 -18.41 -4.39
CA GLU A 496 -2.95 -17.89 -5.13
C GLU A 496 -2.34 -18.99 -6.03
N TYR A 497 -2.27 -20.23 -5.56
CA TYR A 497 -1.83 -21.37 -6.38
C TYR A 497 -2.77 -21.65 -7.57
N GLY A 498 -4.09 -21.65 -7.36
CA GLY A 498 -5.08 -21.79 -8.42
C GLY A 498 -4.98 -20.67 -9.47
N GLU A 499 -4.81 -19.42 -9.03
CA GLU A 499 -4.64 -18.27 -9.93
C GLU A 499 -3.33 -18.36 -10.72
N LEU A 500 -2.25 -18.84 -10.09
CA LEU A 500 -1.00 -19.12 -10.76
C LEU A 500 -1.18 -20.21 -11.82
N LEU A 501 -1.89 -21.31 -11.54
CA LEU A 501 -2.22 -22.35 -12.52
C LEU A 501 -3.02 -21.81 -13.71
N VAL A 502 -4.05 -20.99 -13.46
CA VAL A 502 -4.82 -20.32 -14.52
C VAL A 502 -3.92 -19.47 -15.39
N SER A 503 -3.00 -18.72 -14.79
CA SER A 503 -2.06 -17.87 -15.54
C SER A 503 -1.11 -18.69 -16.44
N HIS A 504 -0.90 -19.98 -16.14
CA HIS A 504 -0.12 -20.92 -16.96
C HIS A 504 -0.98 -21.71 -17.96
N GLY A 505 -2.29 -21.46 -18.02
CA GLY A 505 -3.22 -22.19 -18.88
C GLY A 505 -3.67 -23.55 -18.32
N LEU A 506 -3.26 -23.92 -17.10
CA LEU A 506 -3.65 -25.15 -16.43
C LEU A 506 -5.01 -25.00 -15.72
N ILE A 507 -6.03 -24.60 -16.48
CA ILE A 507 -7.35 -24.22 -15.94
C ILE A 507 -8.06 -25.43 -15.30
N GLY A 508 -7.84 -26.65 -15.81
CA GLY A 508 -8.46 -27.87 -15.29
C GLY A 508 -8.05 -28.22 -13.85
N GLU A 509 -6.76 -28.05 -13.51
CA GLU A 509 -6.27 -28.27 -12.14
C GLU A 509 -6.72 -27.14 -11.21
N ALA A 510 -6.74 -25.89 -11.71
CA ALA A 510 -7.25 -24.76 -10.94
C ALA A 510 -8.74 -24.94 -10.56
N VAL A 511 -9.56 -25.49 -11.47
CA VAL A 511 -10.97 -25.79 -11.20
C VAL A 511 -11.14 -26.72 -10.00
N LYS A 512 -10.35 -27.79 -9.89
CA LYS A 512 -10.41 -28.73 -8.75
C LYS A 512 -10.12 -28.02 -7.43
N ILE A 513 -9.08 -27.18 -7.41
CA ILE A 513 -8.69 -26.43 -6.22
C ILE A 513 -9.79 -25.44 -5.81
N PHE A 514 -10.36 -24.71 -6.77
CA PHE A 514 -11.42 -23.74 -6.49
C PHE A 514 -12.73 -24.42 -6.07
N GLU A 515 -13.04 -25.61 -6.59
CA GLU A 515 -14.17 -26.43 -6.18
C GLU A 515 -14.01 -26.93 -4.75
N GLU A 516 -12.85 -27.49 -4.40
CA GLU A 516 -12.55 -27.96 -3.03
C GLU A 516 -12.63 -26.84 -1.98
N LEU A 517 -12.25 -25.61 -2.35
CA LEU A 517 -12.26 -24.45 -1.47
C LEU A 517 -13.59 -23.67 -1.49
N GLU A 518 -14.56 -24.11 -2.30
CA GLU A 518 -15.85 -23.44 -2.51
C GLU A 518 -15.69 -21.97 -2.97
N LEU A 519 -14.67 -21.70 -3.80
CA LEU A 519 -14.36 -20.38 -4.37
C LEU A 519 -15.14 -20.14 -5.67
N TRP A 520 -16.44 -19.89 -5.52
CA TRP A 520 -17.39 -19.81 -6.65
C TRP A 520 -17.01 -18.77 -7.71
N ASP A 521 -16.50 -17.61 -7.31
CA ASP A 521 -16.15 -16.54 -8.26
C ASP A 521 -14.95 -16.92 -9.14
N ASN A 522 -13.92 -17.51 -8.53
CA ASN A 522 -12.76 -18.04 -9.24
C ASN A 522 -13.16 -19.21 -10.16
N LEU A 523 -14.06 -20.08 -9.70
CA LEU A 523 -14.58 -21.19 -10.47
C LEU A 523 -15.38 -20.73 -11.70
N ILE A 524 -16.25 -19.74 -11.51
CA ILE A 524 -16.98 -19.08 -12.60
C ILE A 524 -16.02 -18.46 -13.61
N TYR A 525 -14.99 -17.78 -13.13
CA TYR A 525 -13.96 -17.21 -13.98
C TYR A 525 -13.28 -18.29 -14.82
N CYS A 526 -12.89 -19.43 -14.22
CA CYS A 526 -12.35 -20.57 -14.96
C CYS A 526 -13.32 -21.12 -16.00
N TYR A 527 -14.60 -21.30 -15.69
CA TYR A 527 -15.58 -21.76 -16.67
C TYR A 527 -15.83 -20.77 -17.80
N ARG A 528 -15.71 -19.45 -17.54
CA ARG A 528 -15.74 -18.43 -18.61
C ARG A 528 -14.54 -18.54 -19.53
N LEU A 529 -13.34 -18.75 -18.99
CA LEU A 529 -12.13 -19.00 -19.78
C LEU A 529 -12.22 -20.29 -20.60
N LEU A 530 -12.92 -21.31 -20.10
CA LEU A 530 -13.21 -22.55 -20.82
C LEU A 530 -14.41 -22.44 -21.79
N GLU A 531 -15.04 -21.27 -21.90
CA GLU A 531 -16.27 -21.03 -22.68
C GLU A 531 -17.47 -21.93 -22.31
N LYS A 532 -17.44 -22.53 -21.11
CA LYS A 532 -18.46 -23.46 -20.59
C LYS A 532 -19.44 -22.76 -19.64
N LYS A 533 -20.05 -21.66 -20.09
CA LYS A 533 -20.99 -20.86 -19.28
C LYS A 533 -22.17 -21.67 -18.74
N ALA A 534 -22.72 -22.59 -19.55
CA ALA A 534 -23.85 -23.44 -19.14
C ALA A 534 -23.49 -24.38 -17.98
N ALA A 535 -22.29 -24.98 -18.01
CA ALA A 535 -21.82 -25.86 -16.94
C ALA A 535 -21.69 -25.11 -15.60
N ALA A 536 -21.19 -23.88 -15.63
CA ALA A 536 -21.13 -23.02 -14.45
C ALA A 536 -22.52 -22.73 -13.86
N VAL A 537 -23.50 -22.43 -14.72
CA VAL A 537 -24.88 -22.17 -14.28
C VAL A 537 -25.50 -23.41 -13.63
N GLU A 538 -25.33 -24.59 -14.24
CA GLU A 538 -25.85 -25.83 -13.67
C GLU A 538 -25.17 -26.18 -12.34
N LEU A 539 -23.86 -26.00 -12.24
CA LEU A 539 -23.14 -26.20 -10.98
C LEU A 539 -23.65 -25.26 -9.86
N ILE A 540 -23.86 -23.98 -10.16
CA ILE A 540 -24.39 -23.04 -9.16
C ILE A 540 -25.81 -23.43 -8.76
N LYS A 541 -26.65 -23.87 -9.70
CA LYS A 541 -28.01 -24.34 -9.40
C LYS A 541 -28.01 -25.60 -8.55
N THR A 542 -27.15 -26.58 -8.82
CA THR A 542 -27.05 -27.79 -7.99
C THR A 542 -26.66 -27.43 -6.56
N GLN A 543 -25.73 -26.48 -6.39
CA GLN A 543 -25.32 -26.00 -5.06
C GLN A 543 -26.42 -25.19 -4.36
N LEU A 544 -27.21 -24.41 -5.11
CA LEU A 544 -28.39 -23.72 -4.56
C LEU A 544 -29.51 -24.69 -4.15
N CYS A 545 -29.58 -25.89 -4.73
CA CYS A 545 -30.50 -26.92 -4.25
C CYS A 545 -30.10 -27.45 -2.87
N GLU A 546 -28.81 -27.54 -2.58
CA GLU A 546 -28.28 -27.95 -1.28
C GLU A 546 -28.33 -26.81 -0.25
N MET A 547 -27.95 -25.60 -0.67
CA MET A 547 -27.89 -24.39 0.17
C MET A 547 -28.73 -23.26 -0.43
N PRO A 548 -30.08 -23.33 -0.35
CA PRO A 548 -30.96 -22.34 -0.96
C PRO A 548 -30.84 -20.95 -0.32
N ASN A 549 -30.37 -20.91 0.93
CA ASN A 549 -30.25 -19.71 1.72
C ASN A 549 -28.85 -19.06 1.67
N ASP A 550 -27.96 -19.43 0.74
CA ASP A 550 -26.66 -18.76 0.58
C ASP A 550 -26.77 -17.56 -0.38
N PRO A 551 -26.66 -16.29 0.10
CA PRO A 551 -26.73 -15.11 -0.76
C PRO A 551 -25.61 -15.03 -1.79
N ARG A 552 -24.47 -15.67 -1.51
CA ARG A 552 -23.27 -15.65 -2.38
C ARG A 552 -23.54 -16.36 -3.67
N LEU A 553 -24.09 -17.57 -3.59
CA LEU A 553 -24.45 -18.37 -4.76
C LEU A 553 -25.49 -17.66 -5.63
N TRP A 554 -26.46 -16.97 -5.03
CA TRP A 554 -27.40 -16.13 -5.76
C TRP A 554 -26.73 -14.94 -6.46
N CYS A 555 -25.77 -14.28 -5.80
CA CYS A 555 -24.98 -13.22 -6.43
C CYS A 555 -24.14 -13.76 -7.60
N SER A 556 -23.42 -14.85 -7.39
CA SER A 556 -22.61 -15.52 -8.40
C SER A 556 -23.46 -15.99 -9.60
N LEU A 557 -24.68 -16.48 -9.36
CA LEU A 557 -25.64 -16.80 -10.42
C LEU A 557 -26.05 -15.55 -11.21
N GLY A 558 -26.32 -14.45 -10.52
CA GLY A 558 -26.59 -13.14 -11.12
C GLY A 558 -25.42 -12.65 -11.97
N ASP A 559 -24.18 -12.80 -11.48
CA ASP A 559 -22.96 -12.37 -12.18
C ASP A 559 -22.74 -13.16 -13.48
N VAL A 560 -23.15 -14.43 -13.54
CA VAL A 560 -23.07 -15.27 -14.75
C VAL A 560 -24.24 -15.01 -15.68
N THR A 561 -25.47 -14.95 -15.17
CA THR A 561 -26.68 -14.81 -15.99
C THR A 561 -26.99 -13.37 -16.38
N SER A 562 -26.33 -12.39 -15.76
CA SER A 562 -26.62 -10.96 -15.85
C SER A 562 -28.08 -10.63 -15.51
N ASN A 563 -28.65 -11.33 -14.53
CA ASN A 563 -30.06 -11.21 -14.15
C ASN A 563 -30.21 -10.60 -12.74
N ASP A 564 -30.82 -9.41 -12.67
CA ASP A 564 -31.07 -8.68 -11.43
C ASP A 564 -31.95 -9.43 -10.42
N ALA A 565 -32.85 -10.30 -10.90
CA ALA A 565 -33.72 -11.10 -10.03
C ALA A 565 -32.92 -12.01 -9.09
N CYS A 566 -31.72 -12.44 -9.49
CA CYS A 566 -30.85 -13.26 -8.64
C CYS A 566 -30.29 -12.44 -7.47
N TYR A 567 -29.89 -11.18 -7.71
CA TYR A 567 -29.44 -10.30 -6.63
C TYR A 567 -30.58 -9.89 -5.69
N GLN A 568 -31.80 -9.73 -6.21
CA GLN A 568 -32.98 -9.47 -5.36
C GLN A 568 -33.25 -10.66 -4.43
N LYS A 569 -33.21 -11.89 -4.94
CA LYS A 569 -33.27 -13.10 -4.11
C LYS A 569 -32.14 -13.17 -3.09
N ALA A 570 -30.91 -12.79 -3.46
CA ALA A 570 -29.81 -12.72 -2.51
C ALA A 570 -30.09 -11.72 -1.36
N LEU A 571 -30.75 -10.59 -1.65
CA LEU A 571 -31.17 -9.64 -0.62
C LEU A 571 -32.30 -10.19 0.26
N GLU A 572 -33.29 -10.85 -0.33
CA GLU A 572 -34.40 -11.49 0.41
C GLU A 572 -33.86 -12.52 1.40
N VAL A 573 -33.03 -13.45 0.91
CA VAL A 573 -32.43 -14.53 1.69
C VAL A 573 -31.49 -13.99 2.78
N SER A 574 -30.79 -12.89 2.51
CA SER A 574 -29.88 -12.25 3.49
C SER A 574 -30.57 -11.28 4.45
N ASN A 575 -31.91 -11.15 4.42
CA ASN A 575 -32.63 -10.11 5.17
C ASN A 575 -32.05 -8.70 4.95
N ASN A 576 -31.71 -8.39 3.70
CA ASN A 576 -31.15 -7.11 3.23
C ASN A 576 -29.77 -6.76 3.82
N ARG A 577 -29.01 -7.76 4.29
CA ARG A 577 -27.66 -7.61 4.87
C ARG A 577 -26.52 -7.89 3.88
N SER A 578 -26.79 -8.44 2.69
CA SER A 578 -25.74 -8.66 1.70
C SER A 578 -25.29 -7.35 1.04
N ALA A 579 -24.12 -6.84 1.43
CA ALA A 579 -23.50 -5.69 0.78
C ALA A 579 -23.17 -6.00 -0.70
N ARG A 580 -22.67 -7.21 -1.01
CA ARG A 580 -22.38 -7.66 -2.38
C ARG A 580 -23.60 -7.55 -3.30
N ALA A 581 -24.76 -8.08 -2.89
CA ALA A 581 -25.97 -8.03 -3.70
C ALA A 581 -26.41 -6.58 -4.01
N LYS A 582 -26.34 -5.68 -3.02
CA LYS A 582 -26.62 -4.24 -3.23
C LYS A 582 -25.66 -3.60 -4.22
N ARG A 583 -24.36 -3.89 -4.12
CA ARG A 583 -23.33 -3.40 -5.05
C ARG A 583 -23.57 -3.91 -6.48
N SER A 584 -23.90 -5.18 -6.65
CA SER A 584 -24.20 -5.75 -7.97
C SER A 584 -25.46 -5.14 -8.59
N LEU A 585 -26.53 -4.95 -7.82
CA LEU A 585 -27.72 -4.21 -8.27
C LEU A 585 -27.41 -2.75 -8.61
N ALA A 586 -26.60 -2.09 -7.78
CA ALA A 586 -26.19 -0.70 -8.01
C ALA A 586 -25.39 -0.56 -9.32
N ARG A 587 -24.47 -1.49 -9.60
CA ARG A 587 -23.71 -1.56 -10.85
C ARG A 587 -24.64 -1.83 -12.05
N SER A 588 -25.60 -2.73 -11.90
CA SER A 588 -26.58 -3.02 -12.94
C SER A 588 -27.45 -1.80 -13.26
N ALA A 589 -27.94 -1.08 -12.24
CA ALA A 589 -28.67 0.18 -12.39
C ALA A 589 -27.83 1.27 -13.05
N TYR A 590 -26.55 1.41 -12.66
CA TYR A 590 -25.61 2.34 -13.29
C TYR A 590 -25.45 2.06 -14.78
N ASN A 591 -25.29 0.79 -15.17
CA ASN A 591 -25.16 0.37 -16.57
C ASN A 591 -26.44 0.60 -17.38
N ARG A 592 -27.62 0.59 -16.76
CA ARG A 592 -28.89 0.98 -17.39
C ARG A 592 -29.10 2.49 -17.51
N GLY A 593 -28.24 3.30 -16.90
CA GLY A 593 -28.38 4.76 -16.85
C GLY A 593 -29.30 5.26 -15.73
N ASP A 594 -29.78 4.39 -14.84
CA ASP A 594 -30.55 4.78 -13.66
C ASP A 594 -29.60 5.14 -12.51
N TYR A 595 -29.00 6.33 -12.64
CA TYR A 595 -27.96 6.79 -11.73
C TYR A 595 -28.48 7.10 -10.32
N GLU A 596 -29.75 7.51 -10.18
CA GLU A 596 -30.33 7.85 -8.88
C GLU A 596 -30.59 6.60 -8.05
N SER A 597 -31.20 5.56 -8.65
CA SER A 597 -31.34 4.27 -7.97
C SER A 597 -29.97 3.65 -7.68
N SER A 598 -29.02 3.75 -8.61
CA SER A 598 -27.64 3.29 -8.39
C SER A 598 -26.98 3.97 -7.18
N ARG A 599 -27.11 5.29 -7.08
CA ARG A 599 -26.58 6.09 -5.95
C ARG A 599 -27.16 5.63 -4.61
N ILE A 600 -28.47 5.42 -4.53
CA ILE A 600 -29.14 4.94 -3.30
C ILE A 600 -28.69 3.53 -2.93
N LEU A 601 -28.58 2.62 -3.91
CA LEU A 601 -28.12 1.26 -3.68
C LEU A 601 -26.66 1.22 -3.20
N TRP A 602 -25.77 2.00 -3.83
CA TRP A 602 -24.39 2.14 -3.38
C TRP A 602 -24.28 2.71 -1.98
N GLU A 603 -25.04 3.77 -1.66
CA GLU A 603 -25.09 4.35 -0.31
C GLU A 603 -25.55 3.32 0.73
N SER A 604 -26.60 2.56 0.42
CA SER A 604 -27.08 1.50 1.29
C SER A 604 -26.12 0.31 1.42
N ALA A 605 -25.24 0.09 0.43
CA ALA A 605 -24.17 -0.90 0.50
C ALA A 605 -23.01 -0.40 1.38
N MET A 606 -22.61 0.87 1.24
CA MET A 606 -21.54 1.48 2.04
C MET A 606 -21.95 1.71 3.50
N ALA A 607 -23.24 1.82 3.78
CA ALA A 607 -23.76 1.80 5.14
C ALA A 607 -23.62 0.43 5.82
N LEU A 608 -23.58 -0.67 5.04
CA LEU A 608 -23.35 -2.02 5.58
C LEU A 608 -21.86 -2.33 5.70
N ASN A 609 -21.06 -1.95 4.69
CA ASN A 609 -19.61 -2.05 4.75
C ASN A 609 -18.95 -0.75 4.29
N SER A 610 -18.44 0.00 5.26
CA SER A 610 -17.80 1.30 5.03
C SER A 610 -16.31 1.18 4.66
N LEU A 611 -15.66 0.03 4.86
CA LEU A 611 -14.22 -0.15 4.58
C LEU A 611 -14.00 -0.80 3.21
N TYR A 612 -14.70 -0.30 2.18
CA TYR A 612 -14.60 -0.78 0.81
C TYR A 612 -14.32 0.39 -0.16
N PRO A 613 -13.03 0.69 -0.48
CA PRO A 613 -12.64 1.87 -1.27
C PRO A 613 -13.32 1.94 -2.65
N ASP A 614 -13.36 0.82 -3.37
CA ASP A 614 -13.98 0.73 -4.71
C ASP A 614 -15.48 1.07 -4.67
N GLY A 615 -16.17 0.76 -3.58
CA GLY A 615 -17.58 1.08 -3.43
C GLY A 615 -17.83 2.56 -3.20
N TRP A 616 -16.97 3.23 -2.43
CA TRP A 616 -17.00 4.69 -2.27
C TRP A 616 -16.67 5.41 -3.57
N PHE A 617 -15.71 4.89 -4.34
CA PHE A 617 -15.43 5.39 -5.68
C PHE A 617 -16.63 5.22 -6.62
N ALA A 618 -17.25 4.04 -6.63
CA ALA A 618 -18.43 3.76 -7.44
C ALA A 618 -19.66 4.59 -7.01
N LEU A 619 -19.85 4.82 -5.71
CA LEU A 619 -20.86 5.76 -5.19
C LEU A 619 -20.59 7.18 -5.69
N GLY A 620 -19.33 7.64 -5.62
CA GLY A 620 -18.92 8.95 -6.14
C GLY A 620 -19.21 9.10 -7.63
N ALA A 621 -18.91 8.08 -8.43
CA ALA A 621 -19.20 8.05 -9.86
C ALA A 621 -20.71 8.05 -10.17
N ALA A 622 -21.49 7.26 -9.43
CA ALA A 622 -22.96 7.23 -9.56
C ALA A 622 -23.58 8.58 -9.19
N ALA A 623 -23.16 9.18 -8.07
CA ALA A 623 -23.62 10.50 -7.64
C ALA A 623 -23.27 11.60 -8.64
N LEU A 624 -22.06 11.57 -9.20
CA LEU A 624 -21.63 12.53 -10.22
C LEU A 624 -22.51 12.45 -11.49
N LYS A 625 -22.84 11.24 -11.94
CA LYS A 625 -23.76 11.03 -13.07
C LYS A 625 -25.20 11.42 -12.74
N ALA A 626 -25.62 11.24 -11.49
CA ALA A 626 -26.89 11.74 -10.96
C ALA A 626 -26.90 13.27 -10.73
N ARG A 627 -25.77 13.96 -10.98
CA ARG A 627 -25.56 15.41 -10.77
C ARG A 627 -25.60 15.86 -9.30
N ASP A 628 -25.42 14.94 -8.36
CA ASP A 628 -25.24 15.24 -6.94
C ASP A 628 -23.74 15.45 -6.66
N ILE A 629 -23.30 16.70 -6.80
CA ILE A 629 -21.89 17.09 -6.69
C ILE A 629 -21.35 16.95 -5.26
N GLU A 630 -22.17 17.24 -4.25
CA GLU A 630 -21.75 17.14 -2.84
C GLU A 630 -21.53 15.67 -2.46
N LYS A 631 -22.48 14.81 -2.80
CA LYS A 631 -22.34 13.38 -2.50
C LYS A 631 -21.24 12.71 -3.32
N ALA A 632 -21.00 13.17 -4.55
CA ALA A 632 -19.87 12.73 -5.34
C ALA A 632 -18.54 13.06 -4.65
N LEU A 633 -18.42 14.28 -4.12
CA LEU A 633 -17.22 14.73 -3.41
C LEU A 633 -17.02 13.91 -2.12
N ASP A 634 -18.08 13.68 -1.35
CA ASP A 634 -18.02 12.84 -0.16
C ASP A 634 -17.58 11.41 -0.50
N GLY A 635 -18.16 10.82 -1.55
CA GLY A 635 -17.82 9.48 -2.02
C GLY A 635 -16.35 9.33 -2.40
N PHE A 636 -15.83 10.22 -3.27
CA PHE A 636 -14.42 10.16 -3.63
C PHE A 636 -13.49 10.51 -2.46
N THR A 637 -13.88 11.42 -1.57
CA THR A 637 -13.09 11.78 -0.38
C THR A 637 -12.96 10.59 0.56
N ARG A 638 -14.05 9.82 0.78
CA ARG A 638 -14.00 8.57 1.54
C ARG A 638 -13.14 7.51 0.84
N ALA A 639 -13.21 7.42 -0.49
CA ALA A 639 -12.37 6.50 -1.25
C ALA A 639 -10.87 6.78 -1.02
N VAL A 640 -10.43 8.05 -1.10
CA VAL A 640 -9.01 8.40 -0.86
C VAL A 640 -8.59 8.34 0.60
N GLN A 641 -9.51 8.44 1.55
CA GLN A 641 -9.21 8.21 2.97
C GLN A 641 -8.86 6.74 3.25
N LEU A 642 -9.51 5.82 2.54
CA LEU A 642 -9.29 4.38 2.68
C LEU A 642 -8.17 3.86 1.76
N ASP A 643 -8.06 4.44 0.58
CA ASP A 643 -7.03 4.17 -0.42
C ASP A 643 -6.40 5.49 -0.90
N PRO A 644 -5.40 6.02 -0.17
CA PRO A 644 -4.73 7.28 -0.52
C PRO A 644 -4.06 7.27 -1.89
N GLU A 645 -3.79 6.09 -2.45
CA GLU A 645 -3.03 5.91 -3.68
C GLU A 645 -3.92 5.92 -4.93
N ASN A 646 -5.25 6.00 -4.75
CA ASN A 646 -6.19 6.06 -5.85
C ASN A 646 -6.13 7.41 -6.60
N GLY A 647 -5.22 7.49 -7.57
CA GLY A 647 -5.03 8.69 -8.40
C GLY A 647 -6.27 9.09 -9.21
N GLU A 648 -7.17 8.16 -9.54
CA GLU A 648 -8.43 8.51 -10.23
C GLU A 648 -9.42 9.21 -9.29
N ALA A 649 -9.51 8.74 -8.04
CA ALA A 649 -10.34 9.37 -7.02
C ALA A 649 -9.85 10.80 -6.74
N TRP A 650 -8.54 11.01 -6.60
CA TRP A 650 -7.94 12.34 -6.47
C TRP A 650 -8.22 13.24 -7.67
N ASN A 651 -8.12 12.71 -8.90
CA ASN A 651 -8.47 13.44 -10.11
C ASN A 651 -9.95 13.86 -10.11
N ASN A 652 -10.86 12.97 -9.72
CA ASN A 652 -12.29 13.29 -9.65
C ASN A 652 -12.59 14.34 -8.55
N ILE A 653 -11.94 14.26 -7.39
CA ILE A 653 -12.03 15.30 -6.33
C ILE A 653 -11.58 16.66 -6.90
N ALA A 654 -10.47 16.69 -7.63
CA ALA A 654 -9.95 17.91 -8.22
C ALA A 654 -10.94 18.54 -9.23
N CYS A 655 -11.48 17.73 -10.14
CA CYS A 655 -12.52 18.14 -11.09
C CYS A 655 -13.78 18.66 -10.39
N LEU A 656 -14.24 18.01 -9.31
CA LEU A 656 -15.38 18.48 -8.52
C LEU A 656 -15.10 19.83 -7.85
N HIS A 657 -13.88 20.04 -7.33
CA HIS A 657 -13.47 21.33 -6.81
C HIS A 657 -13.43 22.42 -7.90
N MET A 658 -13.05 22.09 -9.14
CA MET A 658 -13.15 23.03 -10.27
C MET A 658 -14.61 23.42 -10.55
N ILE A 659 -15.54 22.46 -10.57
CA ILE A 659 -16.98 22.72 -10.76
C ILE A 659 -17.50 23.65 -9.66
N LYS A 660 -17.03 23.46 -8.41
CA LYS A 660 -17.35 24.34 -7.26
C LYS A 660 -16.57 25.66 -7.25
N LYS A 661 -15.77 25.96 -8.28
CA LYS A 661 -14.91 27.16 -8.40
C LYS A 661 -13.89 27.31 -7.26
N LYS A 662 -13.48 26.19 -6.66
CA LYS A 662 -12.46 26.10 -5.61
C LYS A 662 -11.11 25.72 -6.21
N SER A 663 -10.52 26.63 -6.99
CA SER A 663 -9.33 26.32 -7.79
C SER A 663 -8.09 26.01 -6.95
N LYS A 664 -7.95 26.55 -5.72
CA LYS A 664 -6.80 26.27 -4.85
C LYS A 664 -6.80 24.82 -4.36
N GLU A 665 -7.95 24.34 -3.91
CA GLU A 665 -8.16 22.97 -3.45
C GLU A 665 -7.99 21.98 -4.61
N ALA A 666 -8.46 22.35 -5.82
CA ALA A 666 -8.26 21.54 -7.02
C ALA A 666 -6.76 21.36 -7.35
N VAL A 667 -5.92 22.39 -7.22
CA VAL A 667 -4.45 22.27 -7.43
C VAL A 667 -3.84 21.24 -6.46
N ILE A 668 -4.27 21.24 -5.19
CA ILE A 668 -3.75 20.31 -4.19
C ILE A 668 -4.14 18.88 -4.56
N ALA A 669 -5.42 18.65 -4.89
CA ALA A 669 -5.92 17.33 -5.28
C ALA A 669 -5.25 16.82 -6.57
N PHE A 670 -5.02 17.68 -7.58
CA PHE A 670 -4.27 17.30 -8.78
C PHE A 670 -2.81 16.94 -8.48
N LYS A 671 -2.16 17.63 -7.54
CA LYS A 671 -0.79 17.28 -7.12
C LYS A 671 -0.74 15.89 -6.50
N GLU A 672 -1.71 15.54 -5.65
CA GLU A 672 -1.82 14.18 -5.11
C GLU A 672 -2.11 13.16 -6.23
N ALA A 673 -3.05 13.44 -7.13
CA ALA A 673 -3.35 12.56 -8.27
C ALA A 673 -2.11 12.28 -9.14
N LEU A 674 -1.31 13.31 -9.42
CA LEU A 674 -0.11 13.25 -10.25
C LEU A 674 1.06 12.51 -9.59
N LYS A 675 1.09 12.38 -8.25
CA LYS A 675 2.07 11.51 -7.57
C LYS A 675 1.86 10.05 -7.96
N PHE A 676 0.61 9.62 -8.07
CA PHE A 676 0.25 8.22 -8.34
C PHE A 676 0.06 7.93 -9.83
N LYS A 677 -0.46 8.88 -10.61
CA LYS A 677 -0.71 8.74 -12.07
C LYS A 677 0.06 9.77 -12.89
N ARG A 678 1.39 9.75 -12.79
CA ARG A 678 2.28 10.66 -13.51
C ARG A 678 2.24 10.50 -15.03
N ASN A 679 1.91 9.32 -15.53
CA ASN A 679 1.94 9.01 -16.96
C ASN A 679 0.66 9.43 -17.70
N SER A 680 -0.37 9.91 -17.01
CA SER A 680 -1.61 10.34 -17.66
C SER A 680 -1.49 11.77 -18.15
N TRP A 681 -1.48 11.93 -19.48
CA TRP A 681 -1.49 13.25 -20.12
C TRP A 681 -2.76 14.05 -19.78
N GLN A 682 -3.92 13.37 -19.62
CA GLN A 682 -5.18 14.02 -19.27
C GLN A 682 -5.13 14.69 -17.89
N LEU A 683 -4.44 14.07 -16.92
CA LEU A 683 -4.25 14.66 -15.59
C LEU A 683 -3.35 15.90 -15.66
N TRP A 684 -2.28 15.85 -16.46
CA TRP A 684 -1.41 17.00 -16.68
C TRP A 684 -2.12 18.16 -17.39
N GLU A 685 -2.96 17.85 -18.37
CA GLU A 685 -3.79 18.82 -19.08
C GLU A 685 -4.76 19.52 -18.10
N ASN A 686 -5.54 18.75 -17.34
CA ASN A 686 -6.47 19.29 -16.35
C ASN A 686 -5.73 20.14 -15.28
N TYR A 687 -4.58 19.66 -14.80
CA TYR A 687 -3.75 20.40 -13.86
C TYR A 687 -3.24 21.73 -14.45
N SER A 688 -2.88 21.77 -15.74
CA SER A 688 -2.41 22.99 -16.41
C SER A 688 -3.51 24.07 -16.47
N HIS A 689 -4.76 23.67 -16.70
CA HIS A 689 -5.90 24.57 -16.69
C HIS A 689 -6.12 25.17 -15.30
N VAL A 690 -6.13 24.35 -14.25
CA VAL A 690 -6.32 24.85 -12.88
C VAL A 690 -5.15 25.73 -12.42
N ALA A 691 -3.91 25.34 -12.75
CA ALA A 691 -2.74 26.14 -12.43
C ALA A 691 -2.80 27.53 -13.09
N THR A 692 -3.32 27.60 -14.33
CA THR A 692 -3.59 28.86 -15.03
C THR A 692 -4.67 29.68 -14.33
N ASP A 693 -5.79 29.06 -13.93
CA ASP A 693 -6.89 29.72 -13.24
C ASP A 693 -6.47 30.32 -11.89
N VAL A 694 -5.56 29.64 -11.16
CA VAL A 694 -4.98 30.14 -9.89
C VAL A 694 -3.93 31.23 -10.13
N GLY A 695 -3.42 31.38 -11.35
CA GLY A 695 -2.36 32.30 -11.73
C GLY A 695 -0.95 31.79 -11.44
N ASN A 696 -0.78 30.48 -11.20
CA ASN A 696 0.54 29.86 -11.04
C ASN A 696 1.08 29.39 -12.40
N PHE A 697 1.52 30.36 -13.19
CA PHE A 697 1.93 30.14 -14.57
C PHE A 697 3.18 29.24 -14.72
N ALA A 698 4.08 29.22 -13.73
CA ALA A 698 5.24 28.34 -13.76
C ALA A 698 4.82 26.86 -13.77
N GLN A 699 3.93 26.48 -12.83
CA GLN A 699 3.40 25.12 -12.75
C GLN A 699 2.53 24.75 -13.96
N ALA A 700 1.82 25.72 -14.55
CA ALA A 700 1.05 25.49 -15.77
C ALA A 700 1.96 25.17 -16.97
N VAL A 701 3.07 25.90 -17.13
CA VAL A 701 4.03 25.66 -18.22
C VAL A 701 4.73 24.31 -18.04
N ASP A 702 5.16 23.97 -16.83
CA ASP A 702 5.77 22.66 -16.54
C ASP A 702 4.80 21.52 -16.88
N ALA A 703 3.51 21.67 -16.53
CA ALA A 703 2.47 20.69 -16.83
C ALA A 703 2.27 20.51 -18.34
N ILE A 704 2.21 21.62 -19.09
CA ILE A 704 2.10 21.61 -20.56
C ILE A 704 3.30 20.91 -21.20
N GLN A 705 4.51 21.14 -20.68
CA GLN A 705 5.70 20.43 -21.15
C GLN A 705 5.57 18.92 -20.93
N MET A 706 5.08 18.48 -19.77
CA MET A 706 4.88 17.05 -19.48
C MET A 706 3.88 16.38 -20.42
N VAL A 707 2.79 17.07 -20.81
CA VAL A 707 1.84 16.59 -21.83
C VAL A 707 2.58 16.35 -23.16
N HIS A 708 3.34 17.34 -23.62
CA HIS A 708 4.07 17.25 -24.89
C HIS A 708 5.12 16.13 -24.94
N HIS A 709 5.84 15.91 -23.83
CA HIS A 709 6.82 14.83 -23.75
C HIS A 709 6.16 13.43 -23.74
N SER A 710 4.93 13.32 -23.21
CA SER A 710 4.20 12.05 -23.14
C SER A 710 3.66 11.63 -24.53
N ASP A 711 3.16 12.58 -25.32
CA ASP A 711 2.69 12.31 -26.70
C ASP A 711 3.83 12.02 -27.67
N SER A 712 5.03 12.57 -27.42
CA SER A 712 6.24 12.21 -28.17
C SER A 712 6.61 10.72 -28.10
N GLN A 713 6.13 9.99 -27.09
CA GLN A 713 6.36 8.55 -26.94
C GLN A 713 5.21 7.70 -27.53
N ALA A 714 4.04 8.29 -27.79
CA ALA A 714 2.84 7.63 -28.32
C ALA A 714 2.69 7.81 -29.84
N SER A 715 3.68 7.34 -30.60
CA SER A 715 3.63 7.06 -32.05
C SER A 715 3.55 8.21 -33.08
N PHE A 716 4.06 7.85 -34.27
CA PHE A 716 4.40 8.65 -35.44
C PHE A 716 3.24 8.82 -36.43
N GLU A 717 1.97 8.84 -36.00
CA GLU A 717 0.83 8.65 -36.92
C GLU A 717 -0.21 9.76 -37.06
N ASP A 718 -0.09 10.95 -36.44
CA ASP A 718 -1.14 11.98 -36.66
C ASP A 718 -0.63 13.42 -36.78
N ALA A 719 -0.31 13.84 -38.00
CA ALA A 719 -0.03 15.24 -38.33
C ALA A 719 -1.26 16.15 -38.12
N ALA A 720 -2.47 15.59 -38.17
CA ALA A 720 -3.72 16.30 -37.92
C ALA A 720 -3.92 16.63 -36.43
N ALA A 721 -3.49 15.74 -35.52
CA ALA A 721 -3.53 15.98 -34.07
C ALA A 721 -2.57 17.11 -33.66
N LYS A 722 -1.35 17.11 -34.19
CA LYS A 722 -0.37 18.20 -34.00
C LYS A 722 -0.93 19.58 -34.36
N THR A 723 -1.75 19.67 -35.40
CA THR A 723 -2.32 20.95 -35.83
C THR A 723 -3.35 21.46 -34.81
N ARG A 724 -4.24 20.59 -34.33
CA ARG A 724 -5.22 20.90 -33.27
C ARG A 724 -4.56 21.22 -31.92
N GLU A 725 -3.48 20.53 -31.58
CA GLU A 725 -2.71 20.78 -30.37
C GLU A 725 -1.99 22.13 -30.39
N THR A 726 -1.38 22.50 -31.53
CA THR A 726 -0.77 23.83 -31.67
C THR A 726 -1.79 24.94 -31.55
N GLU A 727 -3.01 24.76 -32.10
CA GLU A 727 -4.10 25.71 -31.92
C GLU A 727 -4.55 25.81 -30.45
N HIS A 728 -4.67 24.67 -29.76
CA HIS A 728 -5.10 24.64 -28.36
C HIS A 728 -4.06 25.23 -27.39
N LEU A 729 -2.78 24.90 -27.57
CA LEU A 729 -1.67 25.48 -26.80
C LEU A 729 -1.60 26.99 -27.01
N MET A 730 -1.84 27.44 -28.25
CA MET A 730 -1.95 28.86 -28.56
C MET A 730 -3.13 29.49 -27.82
N GLU A 731 -4.29 28.85 -27.70
CA GLU A 731 -5.38 29.40 -26.88
C GLU A 731 -5.03 29.53 -25.39
N VAL A 732 -4.37 28.52 -24.80
CA VAL A 732 -3.95 28.54 -23.39
C VAL A 732 -2.90 29.63 -23.14
N LEU A 733 -1.87 29.71 -24.00
CA LEU A 733 -0.88 30.79 -23.96
C LEU A 733 -1.54 32.17 -24.08
N GLY A 734 -2.57 32.28 -24.92
CA GLY A 734 -3.38 33.50 -25.07
C GLY A 734 -4.05 33.92 -23.77
N LYS A 735 -4.70 32.98 -23.07
CA LYS A 735 -5.35 33.24 -21.77
C LYS A 735 -4.34 33.67 -20.71
N ILE A 736 -3.18 33.00 -20.65
CA ILE A 736 -2.08 33.35 -19.75
C ILE A 736 -1.59 34.77 -20.03
N LEU A 737 -1.23 35.08 -21.28
CA LEU A 737 -0.75 36.40 -21.67
C LEU A 737 -1.80 37.49 -21.41
N GLN A 738 -3.09 37.21 -21.67
CA GLN A 738 -4.16 38.15 -21.37
C GLN A 738 -4.30 38.45 -19.87
N GLN A 739 -4.12 37.45 -19.01
CA GLN A 739 -4.18 37.62 -17.56
C GLN A 739 -2.94 38.34 -17.01
N ILE A 740 -1.74 38.04 -17.54
CA ILE A 740 -0.50 38.73 -17.18
C ILE A 740 -0.53 40.19 -17.63
N VAL A 741 -1.01 40.47 -18.86
CA VAL A 741 -1.14 41.84 -19.37
C VAL A 741 -2.11 42.70 -18.53
N ARG A 742 -3.10 42.08 -17.89
CA ARG A 742 -4.01 42.76 -16.96
C ARG A 742 -3.36 43.10 -15.61
N SER A 743 -2.34 42.37 -15.18
CA SER A 743 -1.70 42.53 -13.87
C SER A 743 -0.33 43.21 -13.91
N ASN A 744 0.42 43.09 -15.01
CA ASN A 744 1.78 43.57 -15.16
C ASN A 744 1.99 44.28 -16.51
N THR A 745 2.71 45.41 -16.50
CA THR A 745 2.85 46.34 -17.64
C THR A 745 4.24 46.33 -18.28
N GLY A 746 4.94 45.19 -18.27
CA GLY A 746 6.27 45.06 -18.85
C GLY A 746 6.27 45.11 -20.39
N ALA A 747 7.27 45.77 -20.98
CA ALA A 747 7.43 45.93 -22.43
C ALA A 747 7.56 44.59 -23.17
N ASP A 748 8.31 43.65 -22.61
CA ASP A 748 8.55 42.34 -23.21
C ASP A 748 7.27 41.47 -23.28
N ILE A 749 6.37 41.64 -22.29
CA ILE A 749 5.10 40.92 -22.22
C ILE A 749 4.15 41.41 -23.33
N TRP A 750 4.09 42.71 -23.57
CA TRP A 750 3.34 43.28 -24.69
C TRP A 750 3.87 42.77 -26.05
N GLY A 751 5.18 42.59 -26.19
CA GLY A 751 5.78 42.01 -27.39
C GLY A 751 5.45 40.53 -27.60
N LEU A 752 5.37 39.74 -26.53
CA LEU A 752 4.90 38.35 -26.61
C LEU A 752 3.41 38.28 -26.96
N TYR A 753 2.59 39.14 -26.35
CA TYR A 753 1.15 39.23 -26.61
C TYR A 753 0.84 39.67 -28.05
N ALA A 754 1.62 40.60 -28.60
CA ALA A 754 1.54 41.00 -30.00
C ALA A 754 1.86 39.84 -30.96
N ARG A 755 2.97 39.12 -30.72
CA ARG A 755 3.36 37.96 -31.54
C ARG A 755 2.29 36.88 -31.51
N TRP A 756 1.68 36.64 -30.36
CA TRP A 756 0.57 35.71 -30.23
C TRP A 756 -0.63 36.09 -31.12
N HIS A 757 -1.08 37.35 -31.06
CA HIS A 757 -2.15 37.86 -31.92
C HIS A 757 -1.79 37.82 -33.41
N LYS A 758 -0.52 38.07 -33.75
CA LYS A 758 -0.02 37.93 -35.12
C LYS A 758 -0.17 36.50 -35.64
N ILE A 759 0.15 35.49 -34.83
CA ILE A 759 0.00 34.08 -35.20
C ILE A 759 -1.48 33.71 -35.35
N LYS A 760 -2.36 34.27 -34.49
CA LYS A 760 -3.81 34.08 -34.59
C LYS A 760 -4.44 34.76 -35.83
N GLY A 761 -3.72 35.67 -36.47
CA GLY A 761 -4.21 36.45 -37.62
C GLY A 761 -5.00 37.70 -37.23
N ASP A 762 -5.10 38.05 -35.95
CA ASP A 762 -5.71 39.31 -35.51
C ASP A 762 -4.67 40.44 -35.53
N LEU A 763 -4.49 41.01 -36.72
CA LEU A 763 -3.55 42.11 -36.93
C LEU A 763 -3.93 43.38 -36.16
N THR A 764 -5.22 43.57 -35.85
CA THR A 764 -5.70 44.77 -35.15
C THR A 764 -5.23 44.79 -33.70
N MET A 765 -5.49 43.72 -32.95
CA MET A 765 -5.04 43.56 -31.57
C MET A 765 -3.52 43.44 -31.48
N CYS A 766 -2.87 42.84 -32.49
CA CYS A 766 -1.41 42.83 -32.62
C CYS A 766 -0.84 44.25 -32.66
N SER A 767 -1.40 45.13 -33.49
CA SER A 767 -0.93 46.51 -33.61
C SER A 767 -1.15 47.33 -32.33
N GLU A 768 -2.26 47.11 -31.61
CA GLU A 768 -2.51 47.75 -30.32
C GLU A 768 -1.52 47.30 -29.24
N ALA A 769 -1.18 46.01 -29.21
CA ALA A 769 -0.21 45.45 -28.29
C ALA A 769 1.21 45.97 -28.56
N LEU A 770 1.64 45.99 -29.83
CA LEU A 770 2.94 46.56 -30.24
C LEU A 770 3.03 48.05 -29.92
N LEU A 771 1.93 48.80 -30.09
CA LEU A 771 1.89 50.22 -29.74
C LEU A 771 2.05 50.44 -28.23
N LYS A 772 1.47 49.57 -27.39
CA LYS A 772 1.68 49.60 -25.94
C LYS A 772 3.11 49.20 -25.56
N GLN A 773 3.71 48.24 -26.27
CA GLN A 773 5.13 47.88 -26.12
C GLN A 773 6.03 49.09 -26.44
N VAL A 774 5.84 49.74 -27.58
CA VAL A 774 6.61 50.93 -27.98
C VAL A 774 6.47 52.04 -26.95
N ARG A 775 5.26 52.30 -26.44
CA ARG A 775 5.02 53.29 -25.38
C ARG A 775 5.72 52.95 -24.07
N SER A 776 5.79 51.68 -23.69
CA SER A 776 6.47 51.28 -22.45
C SER A 776 7.99 51.52 -22.50
N TYR A 777 8.58 51.57 -23.70
CA TYR A 777 9.98 51.96 -23.90
C TYR A 777 10.18 53.49 -23.97
N GLN A 778 9.12 54.28 -24.15
CA GLN A 778 9.18 55.75 -24.19
C GLN A 778 9.30 56.34 -22.77
N GLY A 779 10.51 56.24 -22.20
CA GLY A 779 10.89 56.85 -20.92
C GLY A 779 12.01 57.90 -21.08
N SER A 780 12.33 58.61 -19.98
CA SER A 780 13.32 59.71 -19.97
C SER A 780 14.74 59.31 -20.41
N ASP A 781 15.07 58.03 -20.27
CA ASP A 781 16.42 57.50 -20.55
C ASP A 781 16.52 56.83 -21.93
N LEU A 782 15.43 56.77 -22.70
CA LEU A 782 15.41 56.10 -24.01
C LEU A 782 16.51 56.64 -24.95
N TRP A 783 16.72 57.95 -24.92
CA TRP A 783 17.66 58.64 -25.80
C TRP A 783 19.10 58.69 -25.27
N LYS A 784 19.35 58.08 -24.11
CA LYS A 784 20.66 58.06 -23.43
C LYS A 784 21.26 56.66 -23.38
N ASP A 785 20.42 55.63 -23.45
CA ASP A 785 20.82 54.23 -23.35
C ASP A 785 20.67 53.53 -24.71
N ALA A 786 21.80 53.11 -25.28
CA ALA A 786 21.86 52.46 -26.59
C ALA A 786 21.09 51.13 -26.62
N ASP A 787 21.06 50.37 -25.52
CA ASP A 787 20.38 49.07 -25.47
C ASP A 787 18.85 49.26 -25.41
N ARG A 788 18.38 50.28 -24.69
CA ARG A 788 16.96 50.66 -24.70
C ARG A 788 16.53 51.21 -26.05
N PHE A 789 17.36 52.04 -26.69
CA PHE A 789 17.10 52.54 -28.04
C PHE A 789 16.98 51.39 -29.04
N LYS A 790 17.87 50.40 -28.96
CA LYS A 790 17.81 49.19 -29.79
C LYS A 790 16.49 48.43 -29.65
N LYS A 791 16.04 48.17 -28.41
CA LYS A 791 14.74 47.50 -28.16
C LYS A 791 13.55 48.32 -28.68
N TYR A 792 13.57 49.65 -28.49
CA TYR A 792 12.55 50.56 -29.01
C TYR A 792 12.50 50.60 -30.54
N ALA A 793 13.66 50.66 -31.19
CA ALA A 793 13.78 50.67 -32.65
C ALA A 793 13.25 49.36 -33.24
N CYS A 794 13.62 48.21 -32.67
CA CYS A 794 13.09 46.91 -33.07
C CYS A 794 11.56 46.84 -32.94
N ALA A 795 11.01 47.23 -31.79
CA ALA A 795 9.56 47.23 -31.58
C ALA A 795 8.81 48.19 -32.54
N SER A 796 9.41 49.36 -32.83
CA SER A 796 8.85 50.35 -33.78
C SER A 796 8.85 49.84 -35.21
N LEU A 797 9.90 49.12 -35.62
CA LEU A 797 9.99 48.48 -36.93
C LEU A 797 8.95 47.36 -37.07
N GLU A 798 8.76 46.53 -36.05
CA GLU A 798 7.72 45.49 -36.06
C GLU A 798 6.30 46.08 -36.13
N LEU A 799 6.03 47.15 -35.38
CA LEU A 799 4.75 47.88 -35.45
C LEU A 799 4.48 48.40 -36.86
N CYS A 800 5.48 48.99 -37.50
CA CYS A 800 5.33 49.55 -38.85
C CYS A 800 5.14 48.46 -39.90
N LYS A 801 5.80 47.29 -39.75
CA LYS A 801 5.54 46.12 -40.60
C LYS A 801 4.08 45.68 -40.51
N VAL A 802 3.55 45.53 -39.29
CA VAL A 802 2.14 45.15 -39.10
C VAL A 802 1.19 46.23 -39.66
N TYR A 803 1.49 47.52 -39.50
CA TYR A 803 0.72 48.59 -40.12
C TYR A 803 0.71 48.53 -41.66
N THR A 804 1.82 48.17 -42.30
CA THR A 804 1.86 47.95 -43.75
C THR A 804 1.09 46.70 -44.19
N GLU A 805 1.08 45.64 -43.39
CA GLU A 805 0.26 44.42 -43.61
C GLU A 805 -1.25 44.76 -43.48
N ILE A 806 -1.65 45.53 -42.46
CA ILE A 806 -3.03 46.02 -42.28
C ILE A 806 -3.44 46.94 -43.44
N SER A 807 -2.57 47.86 -43.87
CA SER A 807 -2.90 48.74 -45.00
C SER A 807 -3.03 47.97 -46.31
N SER A 808 -2.24 46.92 -46.52
CA SER A 808 -2.34 46.08 -47.71
C SER A 808 -3.64 45.27 -47.74
N SER A 809 -4.15 44.86 -46.58
CA SER A 809 -5.40 44.08 -46.47
C SER A 809 -6.67 44.95 -46.44
N THR A 810 -6.63 46.13 -45.81
CA THR A 810 -7.80 47.01 -45.62
C THR A 810 -7.86 48.21 -46.59
N GLY A 811 -6.78 48.50 -47.31
CA GLY A 811 -6.66 49.70 -48.16
C GLY A 811 -6.65 51.04 -47.40
N SER A 812 -6.59 51.01 -46.06
CA SER A 812 -6.73 52.21 -45.23
C SER A 812 -5.44 53.05 -45.19
N SER A 813 -5.45 54.20 -45.86
CA SER A 813 -4.34 55.18 -45.85
C SER A 813 -4.04 55.77 -44.46
N ARG A 814 -5.01 55.73 -43.54
CA ARG A 814 -4.89 56.26 -42.17
C ARG A 814 -3.81 55.54 -41.35
N VAL A 815 -3.67 54.23 -41.54
CA VAL A 815 -2.72 53.40 -40.79
C VAL A 815 -1.29 53.68 -41.23
N LEU A 816 -1.06 53.87 -42.54
CA LEU A 816 0.23 54.29 -43.08
C LEU A 816 0.63 55.70 -42.62
N GLN A 817 -0.34 56.61 -42.53
CA GLN A 817 -0.10 57.95 -42.00
C GLN A 817 0.35 57.91 -40.52
N ALA A 818 -0.26 57.05 -39.70
CA ALA A 818 0.16 56.84 -38.32
C ALA A 818 1.58 56.25 -38.22
N ALA A 819 1.91 55.27 -39.07
CA ALA A 819 3.25 54.68 -39.15
C ALA A 819 4.32 55.72 -39.54
N GLU A 820 4.04 56.55 -40.55
CA GLU A 820 4.95 57.60 -41.00
C GLU A 820 5.20 58.65 -39.91
N MET A 821 4.14 59.12 -39.23
CA MET A 821 4.29 60.08 -38.13
C MET A 821 5.12 59.51 -36.98
N HIS A 822 4.91 58.24 -36.62
CA HIS A 822 5.68 57.56 -35.59
C HIS A 822 7.17 57.47 -35.95
N LEU A 823 7.49 56.95 -37.15
CA LEU A 823 8.87 56.80 -37.61
C LEU A 823 9.57 58.14 -37.81
N HIS A 824 8.87 59.14 -38.35
CA HIS A 824 9.45 60.48 -38.52
C HIS A 824 9.83 61.11 -37.19
N ASN A 825 8.97 60.99 -36.17
CA ASN A 825 9.29 61.45 -34.82
C ASN A 825 10.42 60.65 -34.18
N ALA A 826 10.42 59.32 -34.33
CA ALA A 826 11.45 58.44 -33.80
C ALA A 826 12.83 58.77 -34.38
N VAL A 827 12.96 58.88 -35.70
CA VAL A 827 14.23 59.26 -36.37
C VAL A 827 14.68 60.64 -35.91
N LYS A 828 13.79 61.63 -35.88
CA LYS A 828 14.15 63.00 -35.49
C LYS A 828 14.70 63.09 -34.06
N GLN A 829 14.19 62.27 -33.14
CA GLN A 829 14.65 62.23 -31.75
C GLN A 829 15.88 61.34 -31.55
N ALA A 830 16.13 60.39 -32.46
CA ALA A 830 17.21 59.41 -32.39
C ALA A 830 18.54 59.87 -33.01
N ASP A 831 18.69 61.17 -33.35
CA ASP A 831 19.86 61.70 -34.07
C ASP A 831 21.20 61.41 -33.36
N ILE A 832 21.17 61.28 -32.03
CA ILE A 832 22.31 60.90 -31.17
C ILE A 832 22.84 59.48 -31.50
N PHE A 833 22.01 58.62 -32.09
CA PHE A 833 22.34 57.26 -32.49
C PHE A 833 22.52 57.10 -34.00
N SER A 834 22.80 58.18 -34.74
CA SER A 834 22.94 58.18 -36.21
C SER A 834 23.87 57.09 -36.78
N ASN A 835 24.86 56.66 -35.99
CA ASN A 835 25.88 55.69 -36.38
C ASN A 835 25.47 54.23 -36.12
N THR A 836 24.33 53.98 -35.47
CA THR A 836 23.86 52.61 -35.19
C THR A 836 23.10 52.03 -36.37
N GLU A 837 23.13 50.71 -36.51
CA GLU A 837 22.41 49.99 -37.57
C GLU A 837 20.89 50.13 -37.39
N GLU A 838 20.42 50.22 -36.15
CA GLU A 838 19.01 50.39 -35.81
C GLU A 838 18.44 51.74 -36.27
N TYR A 839 19.23 52.82 -36.19
CA TYR A 839 18.83 54.13 -36.72
C TYR A 839 18.68 54.11 -38.24
N LYS A 840 19.64 53.52 -38.95
CA LYS A 840 19.57 53.34 -40.41
C LYS A 840 18.37 52.49 -40.81
N ALA A 841 18.05 51.44 -40.05
CA ALA A 841 16.89 50.59 -40.30
C ALA A 841 15.56 51.34 -40.15
N LEU A 842 15.44 52.22 -39.15
CA LEU A 842 14.26 53.11 -38.99
C LEU A 842 14.12 54.08 -40.16
N GLN A 843 15.23 54.66 -40.64
CA GLN A 843 15.25 55.56 -41.79
C GLN A 843 14.78 54.86 -43.08
N VAL A 844 15.32 53.66 -43.35
CA VAL A 844 14.92 52.85 -44.52
C VAL A 844 13.45 52.49 -44.44
N CYS A 845 12.95 52.13 -43.25
CA CYS A 845 11.52 51.82 -43.06
C CYS A 845 10.63 53.04 -43.27
N LEU A 846 11.05 54.24 -42.83
CA LEU A 846 10.32 55.49 -43.06
C LEU A 846 10.19 55.80 -44.56
N ASP A 847 11.26 55.61 -45.31
CA ASP A 847 11.27 55.86 -46.76
C ASP A 847 10.39 54.84 -47.50
N ASP A 848 10.41 53.56 -47.11
CA ASP A 848 9.48 52.53 -47.65
C ASP A 848 8.02 52.85 -47.36
N VAL A 849 7.67 53.25 -46.12
CA VAL A 849 6.30 53.65 -45.75
C VAL A 849 5.83 54.86 -46.56
N ARG A 850 6.70 55.86 -46.80
CA ARG A 850 6.41 57.03 -47.63
C ARG A 850 6.13 56.65 -49.09
N MET A 851 6.96 55.77 -49.66
CA MET A 851 6.77 55.27 -51.02
C MET A 851 5.44 54.52 -51.16
N ARG A 852 5.10 53.63 -50.21
CA ARG A 852 3.83 52.89 -50.22
C ARG A 852 2.62 53.80 -50.04
N ARG A 853 2.74 54.86 -49.23
CA ARG A 853 1.67 55.86 -49.06
C ARG A 853 1.43 56.65 -50.34
N GLN A 854 2.50 57.10 -51.02
CA GLN A 854 2.40 57.77 -52.32
C GLN A 854 1.78 56.85 -53.38
N ALA A 855 2.13 55.56 -53.39
CA ALA A 855 1.50 54.58 -54.28
C ALA A 855 0.00 54.36 -53.97
N ASN A 856 -0.40 54.37 -52.71
CA ASN A 856 -1.82 54.25 -52.31
C ASN A 856 -2.63 55.51 -52.60
N SER A 857 -2.04 56.71 -52.55
CA SER A 857 -2.72 57.95 -52.97
C SER A 857 -2.97 58.01 -54.48
N VAL A 858 -2.14 57.35 -55.29
CA VAL A 858 -2.31 57.26 -56.75
C VAL A 858 -3.37 56.21 -57.14
N ARG A 859 -3.67 55.24 -56.28
CA ARG A 859 -4.72 54.22 -56.50
C ARG A 859 -6.13 54.63 -56.05
N THR A 860 -6.25 55.73 -55.28
CA THR A 860 -7.53 56.21 -54.71
C THR A 860 -8.07 57.48 -55.38
N THR A 861 -7.32 58.03 -56.35
CA THR A 861 -7.79 59.00 -57.36
C THR A 861 -8.20 58.26 -58.61
#